data_AF-A0A938MCL2-F1
#
_entry.id   AF-A0A938MCL2-F1
#
_cell.length_a   1.000
_cell.length_b   1.000
_cell.length_c   1.000
_cell.angle_alpha   90.00
_cell.angle_beta   90.00
_cell.angle_gamma   90.00
#
_symmetry.space_group_name_H-M   'P 1'
#
loop_
_entity.id
_entity.type
_entity.pdbx_description
1 polymer ?
#
loop_
_entity_poly.entity_id
_entity_poly.type
_entity_poly.pdbx_seq_one_letter_code
_entity_poly.pdbx_strand_id
1 'polypeptide(L)'
;MNPTLTLITALLLAPLAALHAQTMSELAQPAKRSPGSPKYDDICFSPRWTQSPNLIEAAKAFHATRTEWVYVDDESGPVLQQLRELGISLGLALTHPRDTTEKKTGPVGFAARPQYYTQGRILDIDGKVLDGRSSMHDPATAEVVKRWLRMLGQFKPERLHRDEPEWGYREWDFNPHALSQFNDYLAARVPAKTLEQVGVGDPATFDLKAYVRTHGDGKTVPPEFKKLWEDFRLETLLAWYQKQREWTAELVGPGVEWSANYSSFIQFTPVQMWSDYAVTEVQYSGTGKNGGQFSIGDPWSLCRKAQIARELGKAIVCTLGSQDIMENKTMIGLTYAMGMHMLCPYDVFIPGVKRAYDYQSYADVYDFVHRWGRTYLASYEEAFALGNGIEHPLASHQWPPLRIEDPADSVYAFVRAKPAQPDAPVVIHLVNWNKAAHAKLALTLEPDRFFPGRGLKLTLLRPSHEPQVLSDGWQARVEVPSPEPWAMLIAEPASTNTATVWAPEAETEDFGFFEQRTVALRSRTTGAVIHFTTEGSEPTVQSPRYQRPIEITSDMTLKARAFSGGQASPVSVFVFAKQPANNLAATTSTAPGLTYELRRGMKFSKEPDLDDPMKWAGGQYRFDTARTGRTDRIVLPADAPKAMFAAIFDGFIEIPRDGLYTFFVNADDECRLVVDDQTVVNLTGRKVPPDLGMTELQGRRLLSKGTHKLRIEFVQMYHSFGLEVQWQGPGIPKQPIPPDYLKYDPRHGEG
;
A
#
# COMPACT_ATOMS: atom_id res chain seq x y z
N MET A 1 19.46 -6.82 -44.21
CA MET A 1 18.62 -6.34 -43.08
C MET A 1 18.01 -7.56 -42.43
N ASN A 2 18.29 -7.79 -41.15
CA ASN A 2 17.99 -9.07 -40.49
C ASN A 2 16.58 -9.02 -39.87
N PRO A 3 15.58 -9.78 -40.40
CA PRO A 3 14.18 -9.69 -39.97
C PRO A 3 13.94 -10.12 -38.52
N THR A 4 14.91 -10.82 -37.91
CA THR A 4 14.88 -11.29 -36.52
C THR A 4 15.03 -10.16 -35.50
N LEU A 5 15.70 -9.05 -35.85
CA LEU A 5 15.87 -7.91 -34.95
C LEU A 5 14.55 -7.12 -34.82
N THR A 6 13.79 -7.00 -35.90
CA THR A 6 12.50 -6.28 -35.94
C THR A 6 11.41 -7.01 -35.16
N LEU A 7 11.44 -8.34 -35.12
CA LEU A 7 10.47 -9.15 -34.36
C LEU A 7 10.69 -9.06 -32.84
N ILE A 8 11.96 -9.05 -32.39
CA ILE A 8 12.31 -8.97 -30.96
C ILE A 8 12.03 -7.58 -30.39
N THR A 9 12.24 -6.50 -31.18
CA THR A 9 11.85 -5.15 -30.76
C THR A 9 10.32 -5.01 -30.66
N ALA A 10 9.56 -5.64 -31.56
CA ALA A 10 8.09 -5.65 -31.50
C ALA A 10 7.54 -6.46 -30.30
N LEU A 11 8.17 -7.59 -29.94
CA LEU A 11 7.78 -8.44 -28.81
C LEU A 11 8.12 -7.83 -27.43
N LEU A 12 9.17 -7.01 -27.34
CA LEU A 12 9.56 -6.32 -26.09
C LEU A 12 8.83 -4.98 -25.87
N LEU A 13 8.39 -4.31 -26.94
CA LEU A 13 7.52 -3.13 -26.86
C LEU A 13 6.04 -3.50 -26.66
N ALA A 14 5.63 -4.72 -27.00
CA ALA A 14 4.24 -5.18 -26.93
C ALA A 14 3.58 -5.08 -25.55
N PRO A 15 4.21 -5.41 -24.40
CA PRO A 15 3.54 -5.36 -23.10
C PRO A 15 3.27 -3.93 -22.63
N LEU A 16 4.22 -3.02 -22.87
CA LEU A 16 4.08 -1.60 -22.59
C LEU A 16 3.07 -0.96 -23.55
N ALA A 17 3.19 -1.17 -24.87
CA ALA A 17 2.21 -0.74 -25.86
C ALA A 17 0.80 -1.29 -25.59
N ALA A 18 0.69 -2.52 -25.07
CA ALA A 18 -0.58 -3.10 -24.63
C ALA A 18 -1.15 -2.36 -23.41
N LEU A 19 -0.35 -2.06 -22.38
CA LEU A 19 -0.78 -1.19 -21.28
C LEU A 19 -1.12 0.24 -21.74
N HIS A 20 -0.49 0.74 -22.80
CA HIS A 20 -0.75 2.08 -23.36
C HIS A 20 -2.12 2.20 -24.04
N ALA A 21 -2.68 1.09 -24.52
CA ALA A 21 -3.99 1.03 -25.18
C ALA A 21 -5.14 0.64 -24.23
N GLN A 22 -4.84 0.13 -23.04
CA GLN A 22 -5.86 -0.37 -22.12
C GLN A 22 -6.71 0.74 -21.50
N THR A 23 -8.02 0.54 -21.55
CA THR A 23 -9.04 1.32 -20.85
C THR A 23 -9.05 1.01 -19.35
N MET A 24 -9.69 1.87 -18.54
CA MET A 24 -9.81 1.64 -17.10
C MET A 24 -10.47 0.29 -16.76
N SER A 25 -11.45 -0.13 -17.54
CA SER A 25 -12.14 -1.42 -17.36
C SER A 25 -11.26 -2.64 -17.70
N GLU A 26 -10.26 -2.47 -18.55
CA GLU A 26 -9.28 -3.51 -18.89
C GLU A 26 -8.12 -3.56 -17.89
N LEU A 27 -7.77 -2.42 -17.29
CA LEU A 27 -6.78 -2.33 -16.22
C LEU A 27 -7.31 -2.90 -14.90
N ALA A 28 -8.58 -2.63 -14.58
CA ALA A 28 -9.20 -3.13 -13.36
C ALA A 28 -9.32 -4.66 -13.40
N GLN A 29 -8.72 -5.33 -12.42
CA GLN A 29 -8.77 -6.79 -12.29
C GLN A 29 -9.76 -7.21 -11.21
N PRO A 30 -10.54 -8.28 -11.41
CA PRO A 30 -11.40 -8.83 -10.37
C PRO A 30 -10.57 -9.24 -9.15
N ALA A 31 -10.84 -8.65 -7.99
CA ALA A 31 -10.20 -9.07 -6.76
C ALA A 31 -10.77 -10.43 -6.32
N LYS A 32 -9.88 -11.38 -6.00
CA LYS A 32 -10.30 -12.56 -5.23
C LYS A 32 -10.69 -12.04 -3.85
N ARG A 33 -11.87 -12.37 -3.34
CA ARG A 33 -12.25 -12.05 -1.95
C ARG A 33 -12.81 -13.31 -1.33
N SER A 34 -12.44 -13.59 -0.07
CA SER A 34 -13.14 -14.66 0.66
C SER A 34 -14.64 -14.33 0.67
N PRO A 35 -15.55 -15.29 0.42
CA PRO A 35 -16.98 -15.06 0.45
C PRO A 35 -17.48 -14.30 1.69
N GLY A 36 -16.79 -14.47 2.83
CA GLY A 36 -17.14 -13.80 4.08
C GLY A 36 -16.52 -12.42 4.34
N SER A 37 -15.79 -11.89 3.36
CA SER A 37 -15.25 -10.54 3.43
C SER A 37 -16.37 -9.49 3.40
N PRO A 38 -16.19 -8.34 4.07
CA PRO A 38 -17.00 -7.16 3.81
C PRO A 38 -17.12 -6.84 2.32
N LYS A 39 -18.33 -6.54 1.87
CA LYS A 39 -18.58 -6.00 0.51
C LYS A 39 -18.11 -4.55 0.47
N TYR A 40 -17.76 -4.05 -0.72
CA TYR A 40 -17.23 -2.69 -0.87
C TYR A 40 -18.17 -1.59 -0.37
N ASP A 41 -19.49 -1.84 -0.37
CA ASP A 41 -20.52 -0.94 0.12
C ASP A 41 -21.00 -1.24 1.56
N ASP A 42 -20.41 -2.23 2.24
CA ASP A 42 -20.71 -2.50 3.64
C ASP A 42 -20.19 -1.37 4.53
N ILE A 43 -21.02 -0.92 5.47
CA ILE A 43 -20.64 -0.05 6.58
C ILE A 43 -20.47 -0.89 7.85
N CYS A 44 -19.21 -1.05 8.28
CA CYS A 44 -18.80 -1.90 9.39
C CYS A 44 -18.91 -1.17 10.74
N PHE A 45 -19.85 -1.62 11.59
CA PHE A 45 -20.12 -1.03 12.89
C PHE A 45 -19.60 -1.91 14.02
N SER A 46 -18.91 -1.37 15.01
CA SER A 46 -18.54 -2.13 16.21
C SER A 46 -18.90 -1.34 17.46
N PRO A 47 -20.02 -1.66 18.14
CA PRO A 47 -20.31 -1.09 19.44
C PRO A 47 -19.41 -1.61 20.55
N ARG A 48 -18.58 -2.62 20.24
CA ARG A 48 -17.76 -3.44 21.14
C ARG A 48 -18.54 -4.16 22.23
N TRP A 49 -19.47 -3.50 22.90
CA TRP A 49 -20.37 -4.01 23.93
C TRP A 49 -21.83 -3.71 23.58
N THR A 50 -22.74 -4.60 23.94
CA THR A 50 -24.18 -4.44 23.69
C THR A 50 -24.85 -3.43 24.62
N GLN A 51 -24.17 -3.01 25.69
CA GLN A 51 -24.64 -2.03 26.67
C GLN A 51 -24.21 -0.59 26.33
N SER A 52 -23.54 -0.38 25.18
CA SER A 52 -23.06 0.94 24.78
C SER A 52 -24.23 1.93 24.59
N PRO A 53 -24.11 3.17 25.10
CA PRO A 53 -25.22 4.12 25.11
C PRO A 53 -25.56 4.61 23.71
N ASN A 54 -26.86 4.70 23.39
CA ASN A 54 -27.38 5.12 22.08
C ASN A 54 -26.94 4.22 20.91
N LEU A 55 -26.69 2.94 21.14
CA LEU A 55 -26.17 1.99 20.14
C LEU A 55 -27.07 1.94 18.90
N ILE A 56 -28.38 1.86 19.09
CA ILE A 56 -29.34 1.73 18.00
C ILE A 56 -29.43 3.02 17.18
N GLU A 57 -29.41 4.17 17.86
CA GLU A 57 -29.40 5.48 17.21
C GLU A 57 -28.12 5.69 16.41
N ALA A 58 -26.97 5.32 16.96
CA ALA A 58 -25.69 5.38 16.27
C ALA A 58 -25.65 4.46 15.04
N ALA A 59 -26.10 3.20 15.19
CA ALA A 59 -26.17 2.25 14.07
C ALA A 59 -27.03 2.79 12.91
N LYS A 60 -28.16 3.44 13.22
CA LYS A 60 -29.02 4.11 12.23
C LYS A 60 -28.33 5.31 11.58
N ALA A 61 -27.71 6.18 12.38
CA ALA A 61 -27.02 7.37 11.88
C ALA A 61 -25.82 7.03 10.98
N PHE A 62 -25.17 5.89 11.21
CA PHE A 62 -24.11 5.40 10.34
C PHE A 62 -24.61 4.62 9.13
N HIS A 63 -25.92 4.32 9.02
CA HIS A 63 -26.41 3.36 8.03
C HIS A 63 -25.68 2.01 8.10
N ALA A 64 -25.38 1.55 9.32
CA ALA A 64 -24.65 0.30 9.54
C ALA A 64 -25.31 -0.86 8.79
N THR A 65 -24.49 -1.72 8.19
CA THR A 65 -24.95 -2.89 7.42
C THR A 65 -24.60 -4.21 8.11
N ARG A 66 -23.60 -4.16 8.97
CA ARG A 66 -23.04 -5.31 9.67
C ARG A 66 -22.36 -4.89 10.95
N THR A 67 -22.38 -5.76 11.96
CA THR A 67 -21.54 -5.60 13.14
C THR A 67 -20.23 -6.37 13.02
N GLU A 68 -19.18 -5.81 13.61
CA GLU A 68 -17.86 -6.44 13.77
C GLU A 68 -17.49 -6.42 15.25
N TRP A 69 -16.76 -7.43 15.70
CA TRP A 69 -16.12 -7.42 17.02
C TRP A 69 -17.04 -7.03 18.20
N VAL A 70 -18.21 -7.66 18.31
CA VAL A 70 -19.18 -7.37 19.39
C VAL A 70 -19.12 -8.43 20.48
N TYR A 71 -18.73 -8.04 21.69
CA TYR A 71 -18.84 -8.89 22.86
C TYR A 71 -20.28 -8.96 23.34
N VAL A 72 -20.72 -10.17 23.69
CA VAL A 72 -22.10 -10.46 24.09
C VAL A 72 -22.14 -11.26 25.38
N ASP A 73 -23.29 -11.21 26.01
CA ASP A 73 -23.63 -11.86 27.27
C ASP A 73 -25.06 -12.42 27.24
N ASP A 74 -25.49 -13.00 28.36
CA ASP A 74 -26.81 -13.60 28.50
C ASP A 74 -27.96 -12.58 28.32
N GLU A 75 -27.70 -11.27 28.45
CA GLU A 75 -28.68 -10.17 28.34
C GLU A 75 -28.68 -9.47 26.97
N SER A 76 -27.79 -9.89 26.08
CA SER A 76 -27.56 -9.23 24.78
C SER A 76 -28.67 -9.45 23.75
N GLY A 77 -29.52 -10.46 23.96
CA GLY A 77 -30.55 -10.90 22.99
C GLY A 77 -31.44 -9.78 22.43
N PRO A 78 -32.07 -8.94 23.26
CA PRO A 78 -32.95 -7.86 22.79
C PRO A 78 -32.26 -6.85 21.86
N VAL A 79 -31.03 -6.43 22.19
CA VAL A 79 -30.27 -5.46 21.37
C VAL A 79 -29.86 -6.08 20.04
N LEU A 80 -29.42 -7.35 20.05
CA LEU A 80 -29.06 -8.07 18.83
C LEU A 80 -30.28 -8.28 17.92
N GLN A 81 -31.46 -8.51 18.50
CA GLN A 81 -32.71 -8.58 17.74
C GLN A 81 -33.04 -7.25 17.07
N GLN A 82 -32.92 -6.13 17.80
CA GLN A 82 -33.16 -4.80 17.24
C GLN A 82 -32.21 -4.48 16.06
N LEU A 83 -30.94 -4.86 16.16
CA LEU A 83 -29.99 -4.72 15.05
C LEU A 83 -30.44 -5.53 13.82
N ARG A 84 -30.88 -6.78 14.01
CA ARG A 84 -31.41 -7.60 12.90
C ARG A 84 -32.66 -7.00 12.27
N GLU A 85 -33.56 -6.43 13.06
CA GLU A 85 -34.76 -5.75 12.57
C GLU A 85 -34.43 -4.52 11.72
N LEU A 86 -33.25 -3.91 11.90
CA LEU A 86 -32.71 -2.88 11.02
C LEU A 86 -32.02 -3.41 9.76
N GLY A 87 -31.98 -4.73 9.57
CA GLY A 87 -31.29 -5.38 8.45
C GLY A 87 -29.77 -5.50 8.65
N ILE A 88 -29.27 -5.32 9.88
CA ILE A 88 -27.85 -5.39 10.20
C ILE A 88 -27.46 -6.84 10.46
N SER A 89 -26.50 -7.37 9.70
CA SER A 89 -25.94 -8.71 9.95
C SER A 89 -25.04 -8.72 11.19
N LEU A 90 -25.02 -9.83 11.93
CA LEU A 90 -24.37 -9.92 13.23
C LEU A 90 -22.98 -10.54 13.13
N GLY A 91 -21.98 -9.79 13.59
CA GLY A 91 -20.65 -10.26 13.93
C GLY A 91 -20.34 -10.16 15.41
N LEU A 92 -20.02 -11.30 16.01
CA LEU A 92 -19.81 -11.45 17.46
C LEU A 92 -18.38 -11.88 17.77
N ALA A 93 -17.85 -11.45 18.91
CA ALA A 93 -16.48 -11.72 19.30
C ALA A 93 -16.36 -12.98 20.17
N LEU A 94 -15.44 -13.85 19.79
CA LEU A 94 -14.92 -14.92 20.61
C LEU A 94 -13.60 -14.45 21.23
N THR A 95 -13.61 -14.21 22.53
CA THR A 95 -12.40 -13.84 23.27
C THR A 95 -11.46 -15.03 23.45
N HIS A 96 -10.31 -14.78 24.08
CA HIS A 96 -9.55 -15.82 24.74
C HIS A 96 -10.11 -16.07 26.16
N PRO A 97 -10.13 -17.33 26.67
CA PRO A 97 -10.47 -17.61 28.07
C PRO A 97 -9.47 -17.03 29.07
N ARG A 98 -9.61 -15.75 29.44
CA ARG A 98 -8.75 -15.06 30.41
C ARG A 98 -9.28 -15.20 31.84
N ASP A 99 -8.39 -15.41 32.79
CA ASP A 99 -8.69 -15.19 34.20
C ASP A 99 -8.63 -13.68 34.46
N THR A 100 -9.74 -13.05 34.81
CA THR A 100 -9.71 -11.71 35.40
C THR A 100 -10.22 -11.82 36.83
N THR A 101 -9.31 -12.15 37.75
CA THR A 101 -9.54 -11.96 39.19
C THR A 101 -9.71 -10.47 39.54
N GLU A 102 -9.38 -9.55 38.63
CA GLU A 102 -9.62 -8.12 38.78
C GLU A 102 -10.92 -7.66 38.11
N LYS A 103 -11.86 -7.17 38.93
CA LYS A 103 -12.90 -6.22 38.52
C LYS A 103 -12.24 -5.02 37.83
N LYS A 104 -12.18 -4.97 36.50
CA LYS A 104 -11.81 -3.75 35.76
C LYS A 104 -12.80 -3.46 34.62
N THR A 105 -13.92 -2.83 35.01
CA THR A 105 -14.63 -1.75 34.28
C THR A 105 -15.02 -1.96 32.81
N GLY A 106 -15.69 -3.07 32.48
CA GLY A 106 -16.48 -3.22 31.24
C GLY A 106 -17.66 -4.16 31.49
N PRO A 107 -18.78 -4.07 30.73
CA PRO A 107 -19.93 -4.93 30.94
C PRO A 107 -19.52 -6.40 30.74
N VAL A 108 -19.88 -7.18 31.74
CA VAL A 108 -19.20 -8.40 32.13
C VAL A 108 -19.84 -9.58 31.41
N GLY A 109 -19.59 -9.70 30.12
CA GLY A 109 -20.13 -10.81 29.33
C GLY A 109 -19.34 -12.10 29.54
N PHE A 110 -19.90 -13.04 30.31
CA PHE A 110 -19.37 -14.39 30.65
C PHE A 110 -17.94 -14.47 31.25
N ALA A 111 -17.15 -13.39 31.13
CA ALA A 111 -15.76 -13.16 31.51
C ALA A 111 -15.49 -13.28 33.00
N ALA A 112 -16.52 -13.15 33.85
CA ALA A 112 -16.39 -13.16 35.30
C ALA A 112 -17.08 -14.35 35.97
N ARG A 113 -17.08 -15.53 35.33
CA ARG A 113 -17.52 -16.78 35.99
C ARG A 113 -16.27 -17.61 36.32
N PRO A 114 -15.66 -17.48 37.52
CA PRO A 114 -14.39 -18.11 37.90
C PRO A 114 -14.33 -19.61 37.64
N GLN A 115 -15.47 -20.29 37.76
CA GLN A 115 -15.58 -21.74 37.51
C GLN A 115 -15.24 -22.18 36.06
N TYR A 116 -15.17 -21.25 35.10
CA TYR A 116 -14.81 -21.55 33.70
C TYR A 116 -13.34 -21.25 33.37
N TYR A 117 -12.59 -20.70 34.32
CA TYR A 117 -11.24 -20.15 34.11
C TYR A 117 -10.18 -20.74 35.06
N THR A 118 -10.38 -21.94 35.60
CA THR A 118 -9.37 -22.60 36.46
C THR A 118 -8.66 -23.77 35.80
N GLN A 119 -9.06 -24.18 34.59
CA GLN A 119 -8.53 -25.36 33.90
C GLN A 119 -7.80 -24.97 32.62
N GLY A 120 -6.85 -25.80 32.17
CA GLY A 120 -6.14 -25.58 30.91
C GLY A 120 -5.32 -24.32 30.84
N ARG A 121 -4.44 -24.09 31.82
CA ARG A 121 -3.61 -22.87 31.93
C ARG A 121 -2.24 -23.04 31.29
N ILE A 122 -1.69 -21.95 30.76
CA ILE A 122 -0.25 -21.87 30.48
C ILE A 122 0.47 -21.81 31.83
N LEU A 123 1.47 -22.66 31.99
CA LEU A 123 2.29 -22.70 33.20
C LEU A 123 3.68 -22.14 32.90
N ASP A 124 4.25 -21.44 33.87
CA ASP A 124 5.68 -21.16 33.89
C ASP A 124 6.50 -22.42 34.24
N ILE A 125 7.82 -22.27 34.22
CA ILE A 125 8.74 -23.39 34.43
C ILE A 125 8.60 -24.06 35.81
N ASP A 126 8.13 -23.29 36.80
CA ASP A 126 7.91 -23.73 38.18
C ASP A 126 6.48 -24.26 38.39
N GLY A 127 5.66 -24.30 37.33
CA GLY A 127 4.29 -24.81 37.37
C GLY A 127 3.28 -23.80 37.89
N LYS A 128 3.66 -22.53 38.04
CA LYS A 128 2.72 -21.46 38.41
C LYS A 128 1.97 -21.02 37.16
N VAL A 129 0.68 -20.73 37.35
CA VAL A 129 -0.16 -20.17 36.29
C VAL A 129 0.40 -18.82 35.85
N LEU A 130 0.69 -18.69 34.56
CA LEU A 130 0.96 -17.40 33.94
C LEU A 130 -0.36 -16.67 33.74
N ASP A 131 -0.44 -15.45 34.27
CA ASP A 131 -1.69 -14.71 34.40
C ASP A 131 -2.44 -14.57 33.05
N GLY A 132 -3.75 -14.83 33.10
CA GLY A 132 -4.69 -14.56 32.02
C GLY A 132 -4.70 -15.50 30.79
N ARG A 133 -3.90 -16.56 30.70
CA ARG A 133 -3.80 -17.36 29.44
C ARG A 133 -4.05 -18.86 29.60
N SER A 134 -4.73 -19.43 28.61
CA SER A 134 -5.06 -20.86 28.54
C SER A 134 -4.07 -21.58 27.63
N SER A 135 -3.85 -22.87 27.83
CA SER A 135 -3.04 -23.71 26.96
C SER A 135 -3.93 -24.37 25.91
N MET A 136 -3.63 -24.19 24.62
CA MET A 136 -4.33 -24.87 23.53
C MET A 136 -4.14 -26.38 23.51
N HIS A 137 -3.13 -26.88 24.24
CA HIS A 137 -2.84 -28.31 24.32
C HIS A 137 -3.66 -29.01 25.40
N ASP A 138 -4.24 -28.25 26.33
CA ASP A 138 -5.07 -28.81 27.39
C ASP A 138 -6.52 -29.03 26.89
N PRO A 139 -7.05 -30.26 26.96
CA PRO A 139 -8.41 -30.57 26.54
C PRO A 139 -9.49 -29.72 27.22
N ALA A 140 -9.26 -29.25 28.46
CA ALA A 140 -10.22 -28.41 29.16
C ALA A 140 -10.47 -27.07 28.45
N THR A 141 -9.45 -26.54 27.78
CA THR A 141 -9.55 -25.31 26.98
C THR A 141 -10.54 -25.48 25.82
N ALA A 142 -10.57 -26.68 25.21
CA ALA A 142 -11.48 -26.97 24.11
C ALA A 142 -12.95 -26.93 24.56
N GLU A 143 -13.24 -27.46 25.75
CA GLU A 143 -14.60 -27.46 26.30
C GLU A 143 -15.09 -26.06 26.66
N VAL A 144 -14.20 -25.18 27.14
CA VAL A 144 -14.53 -23.76 27.35
C VAL A 144 -14.88 -23.09 26.03
N VAL A 145 -14.07 -23.27 24.98
CA VAL A 145 -14.33 -22.68 23.66
C VAL A 145 -15.63 -23.20 23.06
N LYS A 146 -15.88 -24.52 23.07
CA LYS A 146 -17.14 -25.10 22.57
C LYS A 146 -18.35 -24.55 23.32
N ARG A 147 -18.25 -24.34 24.63
CA ARG A 147 -19.33 -23.74 25.41
C ARG A 147 -19.64 -22.31 24.96
N TRP A 148 -18.62 -21.51 24.67
CA TRP A 148 -18.83 -20.17 24.13
C TRP A 148 -19.44 -20.20 22.74
N LEU A 149 -18.97 -21.09 21.87
CA LEU A 149 -19.57 -21.28 20.55
C LEU A 149 -21.07 -21.63 20.67
N ARG A 150 -21.46 -22.51 21.59
CA ARG A 150 -22.89 -22.81 21.84
C ARG A 150 -23.69 -21.59 22.30
N MET A 151 -23.10 -20.74 23.15
CA MET A 151 -23.75 -19.50 23.58
C MET A 151 -23.92 -18.53 22.41
N LEU A 152 -22.86 -18.28 21.66
CA LEU A 152 -22.88 -17.41 20.48
C LEU A 152 -23.87 -17.93 19.42
N GLY A 153 -23.95 -19.25 19.23
CA GLY A 153 -24.87 -19.91 18.31
C GLY A 153 -26.34 -19.63 18.57
N GLN A 154 -26.74 -19.29 19.80
CA GLN A 154 -28.12 -18.90 20.12
C GLN A 154 -28.56 -17.64 19.38
N PHE A 155 -27.61 -16.77 19.05
CA PHE A 155 -27.84 -15.52 18.32
C PHE A 155 -27.70 -15.67 16.80
N LYS A 156 -27.36 -16.87 16.31
CA LYS A 156 -27.20 -17.23 14.89
C LYS A 156 -26.33 -16.26 14.08
N PRO A 157 -25.15 -15.84 14.57
CA PRO A 157 -24.35 -14.83 13.90
C PRO A 157 -23.88 -15.30 12.52
N GLU A 158 -23.82 -14.38 11.57
CA GLU A 158 -23.26 -14.62 10.24
C GLU A 158 -21.72 -14.72 10.30
N ARG A 159 -21.11 -14.14 11.34
CA ARG A 159 -19.64 -14.08 11.49
C ARG A 159 -19.19 -14.08 12.95
N LEU A 160 -17.99 -14.60 13.17
CA LEU A 160 -17.28 -14.56 14.44
C LEU A 160 -15.96 -13.80 14.30
N HIS A 161 -15.60 -13.07 15.34
CA HIS A 161 -14.34 -12.34 15.44
C HIS A 161 -13.46 -12.99 16.49
N ARG A 162 -12.24 -13.39 16.12
CA ARG A 162 -11.23 -13.92 17.03
C ARG A 162 -10.42 -12.77 17.62
N ASP A 163 -10.59 -12.55 18.92
CA ASP A 163 -9.75 -11.62 19.68
C ASP A 163 -8.38 -12.25 19.97
N GLU A 164 -7.30 -11.51 19.77
CA GLU A 164 -5.90 -11.90 20.05
C GLU A 164 -5.48 -13.23 19.35
N PRO A 165 -5.49 -13.29 18.00
CA PRO A 165 -5.22 -14.49 17.22
C PRO A 165 -3.77 -15.01 17.31
N GLU A 166 -2.81 -14.19 17.77
CA GLU A 166 -1.42 -14.63 17.96
C GLU A 166 -1.14 -15.16 19.38
N TRP A 167 -2.19 -15.31 20.19
CA TRP A 167 -2.28 -16.02 21.46
C TRP A 167 -0.99 -16.64 22.03
N GLY A 168 -0.05 -15.79 22.46
CA GLY A 168 1.18 -16.20 23.15
C GLY A 168 1.91 -17.41 22.55
N TYR A 169 1.77 -17.73 21.26
CA TYR A 169 2.32 -18.98 20.73
C TYR A 169 3.86 -18.96 20.76
N ARG A 170 4.44 -17.75 20.83
CA ARG A 170 5.87 -17.50 21.00
C ARG A 170 6.35 -17.61 22.47
N GLU A 171 5.45 -17.85 23.40
CA GLU A 171 5.77 -18.03 24.82
C GLU A 171 6.00 -19.50 25.15
N TRP A 172 6.75 -19.74 26.22
CA TRP A 172 6.89 -21.07 26.80
C TRP A 172 5.58 -21.50 27.45
N ASP A 173 5.21 -22.76 27.28
CA ASP A 173 4.04 -23.37 27.87
C ASP A 173 4.43 -24.68 28.52
N PHE A 174 4.61 -24.63 29.84
CA PHE A 174 5.03 -25.79 30.62
C PHE A 174 3.85 -26.62 31.14
N ASN A 175 2.65 -26.45 30.55
CA ASN A 175 1.53 -27.36 30.78
C ASN A 175 1.94 -28.79 30.37
N PRO A 176 1.68 -29.83 31.19
CA PRO A 176 2.07 -31.22 30.87
C PRO A 176 1.62 -31.71 29.49
N HIS A 177 0.45 -31.27 29.01
CA HIS A 177 -0.03 -31.62 27.67
C HIS A 177 0.82 -30.99 26.56
N ALA A 178 1.26 -29.75 26.73
CA ALA A 178 2.14 -29.06 25.79
C ALA A 178 3.52 -29.72 25.74
N LEU A 179 4.07 -30.08 26.91
CA LEU A 179 5.36 -30.78 27.02
C LEU A 179 5.32 -32.14 26.31
N SER A 180 4.28 -32.94 26.56
CA SER A 180 4.12 -34.24 25.91
C SER A 180 4.03 -34.11 24.39
N GLN A 181 3.19 -33.19 23.90
CA GLN A 181 3.01 -32.98 22.46
C GLN A 181 4.28 -32.42 21.79
N PHE A 182 5.09 -31.64 22.51
CA PHE A 182 6.37 -31.18 21.98
C PHE A 182 7.35 -32.34 21.82
N ASN A 183 7.42 -33.27 22.77
CA ASN A 183 8.24 -34.47 22.63
C ASN A 183 7.79 -35.34 21.44
N ASP A 184 6.48 -35.49 21.23
CA ASP A 184 5.92 -36.17 20.06
C ASP A 184 6.31 -35.45 18.76
N TYR A 185 6.25 -34.12 18.74
CA TYR A 185 6.68 -33.30 17.61
C TYR A 185 8.17 -33.50 17.30
N LEU A 186 9.05 -33.44 18.31
CA LEU A 186 10.47 -33.67 18.15
C LEU A 186 10.75 -35.06 17.56
N ALA A 187 10.09 -36.10 18.07
CA ALA A 187 10.21 -37.47 17.58
C ALA A 187 9.75 -37.65 16.13
N ALA A 188 8.65 -36.99 15.76
CA ALA A 188 8.01 -37.20 14.46
C ALA A 188 8.53 -36.28 13.35
N ARG A 189 9.00 -35.07 13.68
CA ARG A 189 9.26 -34.00 12.70
C ARG A 189 10.71 -33.57 12.59
N VAL A 190 11.53 -33.77 13.63
CA VAL A 190 12.88 -33.21 13.68
C VAL A 190 13.93 -34.30 13.36
N PRO A 191 14.79 -34.10 12.35
CA PRO A 191 15.83 -35.07 12.02
C PRO A 191 16.79 -35.29 13.18
N ALA A 192 17.26 -36.53 13.38
CA ALA A 192 18.18 -36.90 14.46
C ALA A 192 19.44 -36.01 14.53
N LYS A 193 20.00 -35.64 13.36
CA LYS A 193 21.14 -34.72 13.28
C LYS A 193 20.82 -33.33 13.83
N THR A 194 19.62 -32.82 13.58
CA THR A 194 19.18 -31.51 14.10
C THR A 194 18.99 -31.59 15.60
N LEU A 195 18.39 -32.68 16.11
CA LEU A 195 18.24 -32.92 17.54
C LEU A 195 19.60 -32.94 18.26
N GLU A 196 20.57 -33.68 17.74
CA GLU A 196 21.94 -33.74 18.27
C GLU A 196 22.59 -32.35 18.29
N GLN A 197 22.46 -31.57 17.21
CA GLN A 197 23.00 -30.21 17.10
C GLN A 197 22.44 -29.25 18.15
N VAL A 198 21.17 -29.39 18.53
CA VAL A 198 20.53 -28.53 19.53
C VAL A 198 20.58 -29.12 20.94
N GLY A 199 21.33 -30.22 21.14
CA GLY A 199 21.51 -30.83 22.46
C GLY A 199 20.28 -31.61 22.97
N VAL A 200 19.43 -32.09 22.06
CA VAL A 200 18.32 -32.99 22.37
C VAL A 200 18.76 -34.43 22.12
N GLY A 201 18.71 -35.25 23.17
CA GLY A 201 18.95 -36.69 23.09
C GLY A 201 17.73 -37.42 22.53
N ASP A 202 17.28 -38.48 23.22
CA ASP A 202 16.05 -39.19 22.84
C ASP A 202 14.81 -38.33 23.13
N PRO A 203 14.02 -37.93 22.10
CA PRO A 203 12.79 -37.15 22.29
C PRO A 203 11.79 -37.78 23.27
N ALA A 204 11.73 -39.11 23.36
CA ALA A 204 10.78 -39.79 24.25
C ALA A 204 11.06 -39.55 25.73
N THR A 205 12.30 -39.22 26.08
CA THR A 205 12.76 -38.97 27.46
C THR A 205 13.22 -37.53 27.68
N PHE A 206 13.09 -36.67 26.66
CA PHE A 206 13.54 -35.29 26.72
C PHE A 206 12.74 -34.48 27.75
N ASP A 207 13.44 -33.81 28.66
CA ASP A 207 12.86 -32.93 29.67
C ASP A 207 13.13 -31.46 29.29
N LEU A 208 12.13 -30.82 28.69
CA LEU A 208 12.19 -29.40 28.32
C LEU A 208 12.43 -28.50 29.53
N LYS A 209 11.88 -28.81 30.71
CA LYS A 209 12.08 -27.97 31.91
C LYS A 209 13.55 -28.01 32.34
N ALA A 210 14.14 -29.20 32.38
CA ALA A 210 15.56 -29.35 32.68
C ALA A 210 16.42 -28.63 31.64
N TYR A 211 16.12 -28.82 30.35
CA TYR A 211 16.84 -28.17 29.26
C TYR A 211 16.80 -26.64 29.38
N VAL A 212 15.62 -26.04 29.56
CA VAL A 212 15.49 -24.58 29.70
C VAL A 212 16.22 -24.08 30.95
N ARG A 213 16.12 -24.77 32.10
CA ARG A 213 16.85 -24.41 33.33
C ARG A 213 18.36 -24.43 33.16
N THR A 214 18.91 -25.41 32.43
CA THR A 214 20.36 -25.47 32.15
C THR A 214 20.82 -24.32 31.26
N HIS A 215 19.90 -23.70 30.52
CA HIS A 215 20.14 -22.54 29.66
C HIS A 215 19.48 -21.27 30.21
N GLY A 216 19.38 -21.11 31.54
CA GLY A 216 18.97 -19.86 32.21
C GLY A 216 17.44 -19.66 32.36
N ASP A 217 16.97 -18.41 32.17
CA ASP A 217 15.56 -17.98 32.37
C ASP A 217 14.72 -18.08 31.08
N GLY A 218 15.14 -18.91 30.12
CA GLY A 218 14.52 -19.01 28.79
C GLY A 218 15.02 -17.99 27.75
N LYS A 219 15.82 -16.98 28.16
CA LYS A 219 16.42 -16.00 27.22
C LYS A 219 17.74 -16.45 26.62
N THR A 220 18.42 -17.38 27.27
CA THR A 220 19.73 -17.92 26.86
C THR A 220 19.61 -19.31 26.21
N VAL A 221 18.40 -19.76 25.91
CA VAL A 221 18.13 -20.96 25.10
C VAL A 221 18.68 -20.75 23.68
N PRO A 222 19.37 -21.74 23.09
CA PRO A 222 19.90 -21.63 21.73
C PRO A 222 18.83 -21.19 20.72
N PRO A 223 19.10 -20.22 19.83
CA PRO A 223 18.13 -19.74 18.86
C PRO A 223 17.55 -20.84 17.97
N GLU A 224 18.38 -21.83 17.59
CA GLU A 224 17.96 -22.98 16.79
C GLU A 224 16.95 -23.86 17.54
N PHE A 225 17.15 -24.09 18.84
CA PHE A 225 16.21 -24.83 19.68
C PHE A 225 14.92 -24.05 19.90
N LYS A 226 15.03 -22.75 20.21
CA LYS A 226 13.87 -21.87 20.40
C LYS A 226 12.99 -21.86 19.15
N LYS A 227 13.60 -21.89 17.96
CA LYS A 227 12.88 -22.00 16.69
C LYS A 227 12.05 -23.29 16.60
N LEU A 228 12.57 -24.44 17.05
CA LEU A 228 11.79 -25.70 17.06
C LEU A 228 10.54 -25.59 17.93
N TRP A 229 10.64 -24.92 19.09
CA TRP A 229 9.49 -24.63 19.94
C TRP A 229 8.47 -23.71 19.24
N GLU A 230 8.95 -22.61 18.65
CA GLU A 230 8.08 -21.68 17.92
C GLU A 230 7.39 -22.34 16.71
N ASP A 231 8.09 -23.21 15.97
CA ASP A 231 7.54 -23.96 14.84
C ASP A 231 6.45 -24.96 15.31
N PHE A 232 6.71 -25.72 16.39
CA PHE A 232 5.73 -26.60 17.01
C PHE A 232 4.47 -25.83 17.45
N ARG A 233 4.66 -24.70 18.14
CA ARG A 233 3.56 -23.87 18.62
C ARG A 233 2.77 -23.25 17.48
N LEU A 234 3.43 -22.86 16.39
CA LEU A 234 2.75 -22.36 15.19
C LEU A 234 1.92 -23.47 14.53
N GLU A 235 2.49 -24.68 14.31
CA GLU A 235 1.77 -25.80 13.70
C GLU A 235 0.52 -26.17 14.51
N THR A 236 0.66 -26.27 15.84
CA THR A 236 -0.44 -26.63 16.74
C THR A 236 -1.48 -25.52 16.89
N LEU A 237 -1.08 -24.25 16.82
CA LEU A 237 -2.01 -23.12 16.77
C LEU A 237 -2.87 -23.15 15.50
N LEU A 238 -2.26 -23.41 14.34
CA LEU A 238 -3.00 -23.50 13.08
C LEU A 238 -3.97 -24.70 13.08
N ALA A 239 -3.55 -25.84 13.63
CA ALA A 239 -4.43 -27.01 13.82
C ALA A 239 -5.58 -26.70 14.79
N TRP A 240 -5.31 -25.99 15.88
CA TRP A 240 -6.32 -25.53 16.83
C TRP A 240 -7.36 -24.61 16.17
N TYR A 241 -6.90 -23.72 15.30
CA TYR A 241 -7.77 -22.83 14.54
C TYR A 241 -8.62 -23.56 13.50
N GLN A 242 -8.10 -24.63 12.90
CA GLN A 242 -8.91 -25.52 12.09
C GLN A 242 -9.99 -26.22 12.93
N LYS A 243 -9.66 -26.71 14.12
CA LYS A 243 -10.65 -27.29 15.06
C LYS A 243 -11.72 -26.31 15.49
N GLN A 244 -11.37 -25.05 15.71
CA GLN A 244 -12.37 -24.01 15.98
C GLN A 244 -13.35 -23.83 14.82
N ARG A 245 -12.88 -23.85 13.57
CA ARG A 245 -13.79 -23.78 12.40
C ARG A 245 -14.72 -25.00 12.34
N GLU A 246 -14.22 -26.20 12.63
CA GLU A 246 -15.05 -27.41 12.73
C GLU A 246 -16.12 -27.26 13.81
N TRP A 247 -15.74 -26.85 15.03
CA TRP A 247 -16.70 -26.65 16.13
C TRP A 247 -17.69 -25.53 15.84
N THR A 248 -17.29 -24.47 15.13
CA THR A 248 -18.23 -23.42 14.71
C THR A 248 -19.24 -23.96 13.73
N ALA A 249 -18.82 -24.74 12.73
CA ALA A 249 -19.74 -25.36 11.78
C ALA A 249 -20.76 -26.29 12.48
N GLU A 250 -20.31 -27.02 13.49
CA GLU A 250 -21.14 -27.93 14.29
C GLU A 250 -22.09 -27.19 15.26
N LEU A 251 -21.57 -26.21 16.02
CA LEU A 251 -22.25 -25.64 17.19
C LEU A 251 -22.95 -24.31 16.92
N VAL A 252 -22.56 -23.60 15.85
CA VAL A 252 -23.10 -22.29 15.45
C VAL A 252 -23.85 -22.42 14.14
N GLY A 253 -23.23 -23.07 13.15
CA GLY A 253 -23.82 -23.37 11.85
C GLY A 253 -22.78 -23.32 10.72
N PRO A 254 -23.08 -23.96 9.57
CA PRO A 254 -22.20 -23.91 8.40
C PRO A 254 -22.15 -22.50 7.80
N GLY A 255 -21.01 -22.15 7.20
CA GLY A 255 -20.85 -20.87 6.50
C GLY A 255 -20.61 -19.65 7.40
N VAL A 256 -20.44 -19.84 8.71
CA VAL A 256 -20.06 -18.76 9.63
C VAL A 256 -18.65 -18.29 9.32
N GLU A 257 -18.53 -16.99 9.08
CA GLU A 257 -17.32 -16.33 8.60
C GLU A 257 -16.42 -15.93 9.77
N TRP A 258 -15.11 -15.85 9.56
CA TRP A 258 -14.17 -15.49 10.63
C TRP A 258 -13.37 -14.23 10.32
N SER A 259 -13.32 -13.30 11.27
CA SER A 259 -12.35 -12.21 11.30
C SER A 259 -11.45 -12.32 12.52
N ALA A 260 -10.35 -11.56 12.54
CA ALA A 260 -9.47 -11.50 13.71
C ALA A 260 -8.75 -10.16 13.76
N ASN A 261 -8.45 -9.66 14.97
CA ASN A 261 -7.69 -8.43 15.19
C ASN A 261 -6.19 -8.72 15.17
N TYR A 262 -5.43 -8.02 14.33
CA TYR A 262 -3.98 -8.15 14.28
C TYR A 262 -3.31 -6.88 14.81
N SER A 263 -2.32 -7.07 15.68
CA SER A 263 -1.57 -6.00 16.36
C SER A 263 -0.55 -5.33 15.45
N SER A 264 0.03 -6.06 14.49
CA SER A 264 0.84 -5.50 13.41
C SER A 264 -0.01 -5.25 12.18
N PHE A 265 0.18 -4.09 11.56
CA PHE A 265 -0.47 -3.75 10.30
C PHE A 265 0.11 -4.64 9.18
N ILE A 266 -0.49 -5.83 9.08
CA ILE A 266 -0.51 -6.83 8.01
C ILE A 266 0.85 -7.29 7.45
N GLN A 267 1.36 -8.39 8.01
CA GLN A 267 2.51 -9.16 7.51
C GLN A 267 2.09 -10.45 6.77
N PHE A 268 0.78 -10.70 6.68
CA PHE A 268 0.15 -11.93 6.16
C PHE A 268 0.85 -13.23 6.60
N THR A 269 1.22 -13.32 7.89
CA THR A 269 1.75 -14.56 8.49
C THR A 269 0.75 -15.72 8.32
N PRO A 270 1.17 -16.99 8.47
CA PRO A 270 0.24 -18.12 8.44
C PRO A 270 -0.96 -17.97 9.39
N VAL A 271 -0.75 -17.33 10.55
CA VAL A 271 -1.81 -17.01 11.52
C VAL A 271 -2.77 -15.95 10.97
N GLN A 272 -2.23 -14.93 10.29
CA GLN A 272 -3.03 -13.91 9.60
C GLN A 272 -3.83 -14.46 8.42
N MET A 273 -3.32 -15.51 7.77
CA MET A 273 -4.01 -16.15 6.66
C MET A 273 -5.17 -17.03 7.08
N TRP A 274 -5.32 -17.36 8.37
CA TRP A 274 -6.41 -18.20 8.86
C TRP A 274 -7.80 -17.54 8.80
N SER A 275 -7.93 -16.26 9.17
CA SER A 275 -9.25 -15.58 9.15
C SER A 275 -9.69 -15.27 7.72
N ASP A 276 -10.98 -15.16 7.45
CA ASP A 276 -11.51 -14.82 6.12
C ASP A 276 -11.14 -13.40 5.70
N TYR A 277 -11.08 -12.47 6.66
CA TYR A 277 -10.60 -11.11 6.50
C TYR A 277 -9.91 -10.62 7.78
N ALA A 278 -9.11 -9.57 7.66
CA ALA A 278 -8.36 -8.99 8.75
C ALA A 278 -9.10 -7.78 9.35
N VAL A 279 -9.09 -7.67 10.68
CA VAL A 279 -9.31 -6.40 11.37
C VAL A 279 -7.94 -5.94 11.86
N THR A 280 -7.57 -4.70 11.59
CA THR A 280 -6.26 -4.17 11.97
C THR A 280 -6.44 -2.93 12.82
N GLU A 281 -5.75 -2.90 13.95
CA GLU A 281 -5.72 -1.72 14.78
C GLU A 281 -4.79 -0.69 14.16
N VAL A 282 -5.31 0.51 13.95
CA VAL A 282 -4.54 1.64 13.45
C VAL A 282 -4.11 2.47 14.65
N GLN A 283 -2.81 2.60 14.87
CA GLN A 283 -2.28 3.59 15.81
C GLN A 283 -1.74 4.78 15.01
N TYR A 284 -1.85 5.99 15.52
CA TYR A 284 -1.23 7.16 14.91
C TYR A 284 -0.06 7.64 15.76
N SER A 285 1.09 7.90 15.14
CA SER A 285 2.28 8.44 15.81
C SER A 285 2.01 9.87 16.28
N GLY A 286 1.64 10.01 17.55
CA GLY A 286 1.49 11.30 18.21
C GLY A 286 1.16 11.23 19.69
N THR A 287 0.73 10.07 20.22
CA THR A 287 0.17 9.97 21.57
C THR A 287 0.75 8.91 22.51
N GLY A 288 1.86 8.22 22.18
CA GLY A 288 2.39 7.24 23.14
C GLY A 288 3.83 6.79 22.92
N LYS A 289 4.63 7.01 23.97
CA LYS A 289 5.89 6.43 24.48
C LYS A 289 6.71 5.35 23.72
N ASN A 290 6.22 4.72 22.65
CA ASN A 290 6.92 3.73 21.84
C ASN A 290 6.93 4.18 20.37
N GLY A 291 7.79 5.16 20.05
CA GLY A 291 7.89 5.85 18.76
C GLY A 291 8.28 5.00 17.54
N GLY A 292 7.76 3.80 17.37
CA GLY A 292 7.96 3.00 16.17
C GLY A 292 7.27 1.65 16.31
N GLN A 293 6.18 1.44 15.58
CA GLN A 293 5.80 0.15 14.96
C GLN A 293 4.43 0.17 14.26
N PHE A 294 3.53 1.14 14.53
CA PHE A 294 2.12 1.02 14.10
C PHE A 294 1.48 2.28 13.48
N SER A 295 2.28 3.27 13.09
CA SER A 295 1.75 4.52 12.49
C SER A 295 1.33 4.33 11.03
N ILE A 296 0.13 4.80 10.65
CA ILE A 296 -0.17 5.15 9.25
C ILE A 296 0.60 6.43 8.93
N GLY A 297 1.93 6.30 8.85
CA GLY A 297 2.84 7.42 8.57
C GLY A 297 2.55 8.08 7.22
N ASP A 298 1.81 7.41 6.33
CA ASP A 298 1.46 7.88 4.99
C ASP A 298 0.44 7.00 4.24
N PRO A 299 -0.28 7.57 3.25
CA PRO A 299 -1.21 6.85 2.38
C PRO A 299 -0.54 5.84 1.46
N TRP A 300 0.73 6.02 1.10
CA TRP A 300 1.41 5.12 0.18
C TRP A 300 1.64 3.73 0.80
N SER A 301 2.18 3.69 2.02
CA SER A 301 2.33 2.46 2.81
C SER A 301 1.01 1.71 2.94
N LEU A 302 -0.07 2.45 3.22
CA LEU A 302 -1.41 1.88 3.33
C LEU A 302 -1.93 1.32 1.99
N CYS A 303 -1.73 2.07 0.90
CA CYS A 303 -2.08 1.63 -0.46
C CYS A 303 -1.33 0.35 -0.85
N ARG A 304 -0.02 0.27 -0.57
CA ARG A 304 0.77 -0.92 -0.87
C ARG A 304 0.27 -2.14 -0.12
N LYS A 305 -0.06 -1.99 1.16
CA LYS A 305 -0.61 -3.09 1.97
C LYS A 305 -2.03 -3.48 1.51
N ALA A 306 -2.84 -2.53 1.07
CA ALA A 306 -4.11 -2.82 0.42
C ALA A 306 -3.94 -3.64 -0.87
N GLN A 307 -2.94 -3.31 -1.69
CA GLN A 307 -2.60 -4.08 -2.91
C GLN A 307 -2.23 -5.53 -2.57
N ILE A 308 -1.30 -5.74 -1.64
CA ILE A 308 -0.88 -7.09 -1.19
C ILE A 308 -2.09 -7.86 -0.65
N ALA A 309 -2.96 -7.21 0.13
CA ALA A 309 -4.19 -7.84 0.63
C ALA A 309 -5.08 -8.36 -0.48
N ARG A 310 -5.31 -7.55 -1.52
CA ARG A 310 -6.13 -7.95 -2.67
C ARG A 310 -5.50 -9.10 -3.45
N GLU A 311 -4.17 -9.10 -3.63
CA GLU A 311 -3.46 -10.21 -4.28
C GLU A 311 -3.63 -11.53 -3.51
N LEU A 312 -3.65 -11.45 -2.18
CA LEU A 312 -3.88 -12.59 -1.27
C LEU A 312 -5.37 -12.90 -1.05
N GLY A 313 -6.25 -12.09 -1.63
CA GLY A 313 -7.70 -12.17 -1.51
C GLY A 313 -8.28 -11.92 -0.12
N LYS A 314 -7.59 -11.08 0.67
CA LYS A 314 -7.97 -10.66 2.01
C LYS A 314 -8.57 -9.26 2.00
N ALA A 315 -9.77 -9.13 2.57
CA ALA A 315 -10.30 -7.83 2.93
C ALA A 315 -9.69 -7.33 4.26
N ILE A 316 -9.68 -6.01 4.42
CA ILE A 316 -9.15 -5.35 5.62
C ILE A 316 -10.20 -4.38 6.16
N VAL A 317 -10.46 -4.49 7.46
CA VAL A 317 -11.23 -3.54 8.25
C VAL A 317 -10.27 -2.85 9.23
N CYS A 318 -10.14 -1.54 9.14
CA CYS A 318 -9.29 -0.75 10.03
C CYS A 318 -10.07 -0.25 11.24
N THR A 319 -9.40 -0.11 12.40
CA THR A 319 -9.91 0.72 13.49
C THR A 319 -9.49 2.18 13.29
N LEU A 320 -10.08 3.09 14.06
CA LEU A 320 -9.64 4.49 14.10
C LEU A 320 -8.39 4.65 14.97
N GLY A 321 -7.57 5.64 14.63
CA GLY A 321 -6.31 5.94 15.31
C GLY A 321 -6.17 7.39 15.81
N SER A 322 -7.17 8.27 15.59
CA SER A 322 -7.09 9.70 15.96
C SER A 322 -8.35 10.21 16.68
N GLN A 323 -8.19 11.33 17.38
CA GLN A 323 -9.29 12.12 17.97
C GLN A 323 -9.68 13.33 17.10
N ASP A 324 -8.87 13.67 16.09
CA ASP A 324 -9.21 14.67 15.10
C ASP A 324 -10.30 14.10 14.18
N ILE A 325 -11.47 14.76 14.20
CA ILE A 325 -12.63 14.36 13.41
C ILE A 325 -12.32 14.42 11.91
N MET A 326 -11.62 15.47 11.46
CA MET A 326 -11.28 15.63 10.06
C MET A 326 -10.29 14.56 9.61
N GLU A 327 -9.31 14.20 10.44
CA GLU A 327 -8.40 13.09 10.15
C GLU A 327 -9.15 11.77 10.00
N ASN A 328 -10.05 11.47 10.93
CA ASN A 328 -10.85 10.26 10.87
C ASN A 328 -11.73 10.26 9.62
N LYS A 329 -12.32 11.40 9.22
CA LYS A 329 -13.08 11.51 7.96
C LYS A 329 -12.20 11.29 6.72
N THR A 330 -10.99 11.85 6.68
CA THR A 330 -10.02 11.59 5.61
C THR A 330 -9.65 10.11 5.53
N MET A 331 -9.41 9.47 6.67
CA MET A 331 -9.12 8.04 6.77
C MET A 331 -10.27 7.16 6.29
N ILE A 332 -11.52 7.51 6.63
CA ILE A 332 -12.72 6.84 6.12
C ILE A 332 -12.73 6.92 4.59
N GLY A 333 -12.59 8.12 4.03
CA GLY A 333 -12.54 8.29 2.56
C GLY A 333 -11.41 7.50 1.89
N LEU A 334 -10.22 7.51 2.50
CA LEU A 334 -9.05 6.78 2.01
C LEU A 334 -9.29 5.26 1.99
N THR A 335 -9.79 4.68 3.08
CA THR A 335 -10.05 3.23 3.17
C THR A 335 -11.06 2.77 2.10
N TYR A 336 -12.17 3.47 1.92
CA TYR A 336 -13.13 3.16 0.85
C TYR A 336 -12.52 3.32 -0.55
N ALA A 337 -11.69 4.35 -0.77
CA ALA A 337 -10.98 4.54 -2.04
C ALA A 337 -10.10 3.35 -2.43
N MET A 338 -9.45 2.71 -1.45
CA MET A 338 -8.63 1.51 -1.64
C MET A 338 -9.44 0.21 -1.66
N GLY A 339 -10.73 0.24 -1.33
CA GLY A 339 -11.59 -0.94 -1.25
C GLY A 339 -11.45 -1.71 0.07
N MET A 340 -10.98 -1.01 1.09
CA MET A 340 -10.94 -1.41 2.49
C MET A 340 -12.10 -0.76 3.25
N HIS A 341 -12.17 -1.03 4.55
CA HIS A 341 -13.22 -0.51 5.43
C HIS A 341 -12.60 0.13 6.65
N MET A 342 -13.30 1.12 7.20
CA MET A 342 -13.03 1.66 8.52
C MET A 342 -14.20 1.31 9.44
N LEU A 343 -13.91 0.88 10.67
CA LEU A 343 -14.96 0.75 11.68
C LEU A 343 -15.56 2.13 11.97
N CYS A 344 -16.88 2.17 12.11
CA CYS A 344 -17.55 3.40 12.52
C CYS A 344 -16.95 3.96 13.81
N PRO A 345 -16.79 5.30 13.92
CA PRO A 345 -16.34 6.00 15.13
C PRO A 345 -17.38 5.86 16.25
N TYR A 346 -17.37 4.72 16.93
CA TYR A 346 -18.29 4.42 18.01
C TYR A 346 -17.66 3.38 18.95
N ASP A 347 -17.49 3.74 20.22
CA ASP A 347 -16.85 2.91 21.26
C ASP A 347 -15.50 2.27 20.88
N VAL A 348 -14.66 3.02 20.16
CA VAL A 348 -13.31 2.57 19.79
C VAL A 348 -12.37 2.79 20.98
N PHE A 349 -11.61 1.76 21.36
CA PHE A 349 -10.62 1.88 22.43
C PHE A 349 -9.39 2.65 21.94
N ILE A 350 -9.14 3.80 22.57
CA ILE A 350 -7.87 4.51 22.47
C ILE A 350 -7.36 4.71 23.91
N PRO A 351 -6.15 4.25 24.26
CA PRO A 351 -5.59 4.43 25.59
C PRO A 351 -5.63 5.90 26.03
N GLY A 352 -6.29 6.18 27.16
CA GLY A 352 -6.33 7.53 27.74
C GLY A 352 -7.35 8.49 27.11
N VAL A 353 -8.26 8.05 26.23
CA VAL A 353 -9.25 8.94 25.60
C VAL A 353 -10.70 8.46 25.76
N LYS A 354 -11.65 9.41 25.66
CA LYS A 354 -13.09 9.15 25.66
C LYS A 354 -13.46 8.25 24.46
N ARG A 355 -13.99 7.06 24.76
CA ARG A 355 -14.33 6.02 23.77
C ARG A 355 -15.55 6.34 22.89
N ALA A 356 -16.48 7.15 23.41
CA ALA A 356 -17.69 7.54 22.68
C ALA A 356 -17.42 8.81 21.87
N TYR A 357 -17.25 8.64 20.55
CA TYR A 357 -17.28 9.73 19.59
C TYR A 357 -18.72 10.25 19.44
N ASP A 358 -18.84 11.53 19.09
CA ASP A 358 -20.09 12.10 18.61
C ASP A 358 -20.40 11.53 17.22
N TYR A 359 -21.25 10.51 17.14
CA TYR A 359 -21.60 9.85 15.88
C TYR A 359 -22.21 10.83 14.86
N GLN A 360 -22.84 11.92 15.33
CA GLN A 360 -23.44 12.94 14.46
C GLN A 360 -22.39 13.67 13.63
N SER A 361 -21.19 13.85 14.19
CA SER A 361 -20.07 14.49 13.50
C SER A 361 -19.58 13.72 12.27
N TYR A 362 -19.99 12.46 12.09
CA TYR A 362 -19.59 11.60 10.98
C TYR A 362 -20.77 11.11 10.11
N ALA A 363 -22.00 11.51 10.43
CA ALA A 363 -23.18 11.08 9.68
C ALA A 363 -23.05 11.46 8.19
N ASP A 364 -22.52 12.65 7.88
CA ASP A 364 -22.31 13.12 6.51
C ASP A 364 -21.48 12.16 5.62
N VAL A 365 -20.39 11.60 6.17
CA VAL A 365 -19.51 10.71 5.39
C VAL A 365 -20.11 9.31 5.23
N TYR A 366 -20.87 8.83 6.21
CA TYR A 366 -21.53 7.51 6.11
C TYR A 366 -22.85 7.58 5.33
N ASP A 367 -23.59 8.69 5.39
CA ASP A 367 -24.70 8.99 4.48
C ASP A 367 -24.23 8.99 3.02
N PHE A 368 -23.05 9.58 2.77
CA PHE A 368 -22.42 9.58 1.46
C PHE A 368 -22.10 8.15 0.98
N VAL A 369 -21.45 7.34 1.83
CA VAL A 369 -21.17 5.93 1.52
C VAL A 369 -22.46 5.14 1.31
N HIS A 370 -23.47 5.34 2.14
CA HIS A 370 -24.75 4.65 2.00
C HIS A 370 -25.46 5.01 0.69
N ARG A 371 -25.53 6.30 0.35
CA ARG A 371 -26.20 6.80 -0.85
C ARG A 371 -25.52 6.33 -2.14
N TRP A 372 -24.18 6.30 -2.16
CA TRP A 372 -23.42 6.08 -3.39
C TRP A 372 -22.70 4.74 -3.47
N GLY A 373 -22.48 4.07 -2.33
CA GLY A 373 -21.66 2.86 -2.21
C GLY A 373 -22.12 1.73 -3.09
N ARG A 374 -23.43 1.44 -3.07
CA ARG A 374 -24.02 0.38 -3.90
C ARG A 374 -23.88 0.64 -5.40
N THR A 375 -23.80 1.91 -5.81
CA THR A 375 -23.73 2.31 -7.22
C THR A 375 -22.29 2.41 -7.72
N TYR A 376 -21.38 2.93 -6.89
CA TYR A 376 -20.03 3.35 -7.31
C TYR A 376 -18.87 2.70 -6.53
N LEU A 377 -19.14 1.89 -5.50
CA LEU A 377 -18.12 1.07 -4.81
C LEU A 377 -18.30 -0.41 -5.10
N ALA A 378 -19.55 -0.89 -5.11
CA ALA A 378 -19.85 -2.30 -5.32
C ALA A 378 -19.38 -2.81 -6.69
N SER A 379 -18.50 -3.81 -6.69
CA SER A 379 -17.89 -4.42 -7.88
C SER A 379 -16.95 -3.50 -8.70
N TYR A 380 -16.57 -2.34 -8.15
CA TYR A 380 -15.53 -1.50 -8.73
C TYR A 380 -14.19 -1.90 -8.14
N GLU A 381 -13.24 -2.27 -8.99
CA GLU A 381 -11.90 -2.69 -8.60
C GLU A 381 -10.89 -1.61 -8.97
N GLU A 382 -9.75 -1.58 -8.28
CA GLU A 382 -8.69 -0.61 -8.59
C GLU A 382 -8.14 -0.86 -10.01
N ALA A 383 -8.17 0.18 -10.82
CA ALA A 383 -7.46 0.23 -12.10
C ALA A 383 -6.04 0.74 -11.88
N PHE A 384 -5.91 1.86 -11.14
CA PHE A 384 -4.63 2.36 -10.64
C PHE A 384 -4.85 3.46 -9.59
N ALA A 385 -3.77 3.87 -8.92
CA ALA A 385 -3.76 5.02 -8.02
C ALA A 385 -2.56 5.93 -8.33
N LEU A 386 -2.66 7.21 -7.96
CA LEU A 386 -1.57 8.20 -8.09
C LEU A 386 -1.65 9.25 -6.98
N GLY A 387 -0.53 9.87 -6.66
CA GLY A 387 -0.40 10.88 -5.60
C GLY A 387 0.96 10.75 -4.93
N ASN A 388 1.31 11.64 -4.01
CA ASN A 388 2.62 11.69 -3.38
C ASN A 388 3.14 10.31 -2.90
N GLY A 389 4.15 9.76 -3.58
CA GLY A 389 4.72 8.43 -3.32
C GLY A 389 3.99 7.25 -3.97
N ILE A 390 2.72 7.38 -4.37
CA ILE A 390 1.99 6.36 -5.15
C ILE A 390 2.34 6.50 -6.64
N GLU A 391 3.26 5.66 -7.10
CA GLU A 391 3.68 5.58 -8.49
C GLU A 391 3.05 4.38 -9.20
N HIS A 392 2.11 4.65 -10.11
CA HIS A 392 1.69 3.68 -11.11
C HIS A 392 2.41 3.99 -12.44
N PRO A 393 2.90 2.99 -13.21
CA PRO A 393 3.61 3.23 -14.46
C PRO A 393 2.87 4.17 -15.42
N LEU A 394 1.53 4.06 -15.47
CA LEU A 394 0.68 4.92 -16.30
C LEU A 394 0.65 6.39 -15.86
N ALA A 395 0.87 6.71 -14.59
CA ALA A 395 0.90 8.10 -14.10
C ALA A 395 2.10 8.87 -14.67
N SER A 396 3.17 8.16 -15.00
CA SER A 396 4.35 8.74 -15.64
C SER A 396 4.25 8.80 -17.17
N HIS A 397 3.23 8.20 -17.79
CA HIS A 397 3.12 8.20 -19.25
C HIS A 397 2.93 9.62 -19.82
N GLN A 398 3.26 9.82 -21.10
CA GLN A 398 3.08 11.09 -21.82
C GLN A 398 1.69 11.67 -21.69
N TRP A 399 0.74 10.76 -21.79
CA TRP A 399 -0.67 10.99 -21.66
C TRP A 399 -1.13 10.05 -20.56
N PRO A 400 -0.96 10.43 -19.28
CA PRO A 400 -1.46 9.60 -18.20
C PRO A 400 -2.99 9.62 -18.27
N PRO A 401 -3.68 8.54 -17.89
CA PRO A 401 -5.13 8.53 -17.87
C PRO A 401 -5.73 9.68 -17.04
N LEU A 402 -5.02 10.06 -15.98
CA LEU A 402 -5.37 11.16 -15.10
C LEU A 402 -4.10 11.92 -14.70
N ARG A 403 -4.14 13.25 -14.78
CA ARG A 403 -3.15 14.17 -14.20
C ARG A 403 -3.85 15.09 -13.21
N ILE A 404 -3.24 15.25 -12.04
CA ILE A 404 -3.68 16.18 -11.00
C ILE A 404 -2.69 17.35 -10.98
N GLU A 405 -3.20 18.57 -11.14
CA GLU A 405 -2.41 19.79 -10.93
C GLU A 405 -2.54 20.20 -9.46
N ASP A 406 -1.73 19.59 -8.60
CA ASP A 406 -1.65 19.88 -7.16
C ASP A 406 -0.22 20.31 -6.78
N PRO A 407 0.09 21.61 -6.77
CA PRO A 407 1.40 22.10 -6.34
C PRO A 407 1.74 21.77 -4.88
N ALA A 408 0.73 21.50 -4.03
CA ALA A 408 0.92 21.13 -2.64
C ALA A 408 1.11 19.62 -2.45
N ASP A 409 0.95 18.82 -3.51
CA ASP A 409 1.16 17.37 -3.54
C ASP A 409 0.47 16.65 -2.35
N SER A 410 -0.81 16.95 -2.22
CA SER A 410 -1.67 16.69 -1.07
C SER A 410 -2.87 15.81 -1.37
N VAL A 411 -3.29 15.74 -2.64
CA VAL A 411 -4.43 14.98 -3.12
C VAL A 411 -3.97 13.68 -3.77
N TYR A 412 -4.54 12.58 -3.30
CA TYR A 412 -4.38 11.25 -3.88
C TYR A 412 -5.60 10.92 -4.72
N ALA A 413 -5.39 10.30 -5.88
CA ALA A 413 -6.45 9.74 -6.71
C ALA A 413 -6.40 8.22 -6.76
N PHE A 414 -7.51 7.58 -6.44
CA PHE A 414 -7.70 6.14 -6.63
C PHE A 414 -8.76 5.95 -7.72
N VAL A 415 -8.33 5.40 -8.86
CA VAL A 415 -9.19 5.17 -10.02
C VAL A 415 -9.70 3.74 -9.98
N ARG A 416 -11.02 3.59 -9.92
CA ARG A 416 -11.70 2.30 -9.86
C ARG A 416 -12.65 2.14 -11.04
N ALA A 417 -12.72 0.94 -11.59
CA ALA A 417 -13.61 0.60 -12.70
C ALA A 417 -14.19 -0.80 -12.51
N LYS A 418 -15.30 -1.10 -13.17
CA LYS A 418 -15.81 -2.47 -13.24
C LYS A 418 -14.97 -3.28 -14.24
N PRO A 419 -14.33 -4.38 -13.84
CA PRO A 419 -13.55 -5.20 -14.75
C PRO A 419 -14.34 -5.66 -15.97
N ALA A 420 -13.77 -5.51 -17.17
CA ALA A 420 -14.33 -5.92 -18.44
C ALA A 420 -15.74 -5.35 -18.77
N GLN A 421 -16.10 -4.20 -18.18
CA GLN A 421 -17.35 -3.48 -18.50
C GLN A 421 -17.02 -2.10 -19.08
N PRO A 422 -16.77 -1.99 -20.40
CA PRO A 422 -16.26 -0.78 -21.04
C PRO A 422 -17.25 0.40 -21.09
N ASP A 423 -18.52 0.15 -20.79
CA ASP A 423 -19.57 1.18 -20.72
C ASP A 423 -19.98 1.54 -19.28
N ALA A 424 -19.45 0.80 -18.29
CA ALA A 424 -19.70 1.16 -16.90
C ALA A 424 -18.98 2.45 -16.54
N PRO A 425 -19.52 3.27 -15.64
CA PRO A 425 -18.81 4.43 -15.11
C PRO A 425 -17.43 4.07 -14.59
N VAL A 426 -16.54 5.05 -14.52
CA VAL A 426 -15.27 4.97 -13.81
C VAL A 426 -15.33 5.94 -12.64
N VAL A 427 -14.82 5.51 -11.48
CA VAL A 427 -14.89 6.26 -10.22
C VAL A 427 -13.50 6.70 -9.83
N ILE A 428 -13.29 8.00 -9.70
CA ILE A 428 -12.03 8.59 -9.27
C ILE A 428 -12.23 9.15 -7.86
N HIS A 429 -11.70 8.47 -6.86
CA HIS A 429 -11.69 8.95 -5.48
C HIS A 429 -10.58 9.97 -5.31
N LEU A 430 -10.91 11.19 -4.90
CA LEU A 430 -9.96 12.26 -4.60
C LEU A 430 -9.90 12.41 -3.08
N VAL A 431 -8.73 12.16 -2.48
CA VAL A 431 -8.54 12.22 -1.03
C VAL A 431 -7.48 13.26 -0.70
N ASN A 432 -7.86 14.33 0.02
CA ASN A 432 -6.92 15.37 0.47
C ASN A 432 -6.30 14.94 1.80
N TRP A 433 -5.10 14.35 1.72
CA TRP A 433 -4.41 13.77 2.87
C TRP A 433 -3.67 14.82 3.70
N ASN A 434 -2.86 15.68 3.05
CA ASN A 434 -2.04 16.67 3.74
C ASN A 434 -2.85 17.89 4.21
N LYS A 435 -4.19 17.85 4.06
CA LYS A 435 -5.12 18.92 4.45
C LYS A 435 -4.74 20.28 3.86
N ALA A 436 -4.09 20.30 2.70
CA ALA A 436 -3.72 21.56 2.05
C ALA A 436 -5.00 22.27 1.61
N ALA A 437 -5.04 23.58 1.84
CA ALA A 437 -6.16 24.40 1.41
C ALA A 437 -6.09 24.60 -0.11
N HIS A 438 -7.12 24.14 -0.82
CA HIS A 438 -7.27 24.32 -2.26
C HIS A 438 -8.47 25.20 -2.55
N ALA A 439 -8.28 26.28 -3.32
CA ALA A 439 -9.44 27.00 -3.86
C ALA A 439 -10.13 26.15 -4.94
N LYS A 440 -9.33 25.57 -5.84
CA LYS A 440 -9.73 24.62 -6.89
C LYS A 440 -8.54 23.72 -7.23
N LEU A 441 -8.84 22.49 -7.64
CA LEU A 441 -7.89 21.49 -8.12
C LEU A 441 -8.18 21.25 -9.61
N ALA A 442 -7.18 21.37 -10.48
CA ALA A 442 -7.37 21.08 -11.91
C ALA A 442 -7.01 19.62 -12.20
N LEU A 443 -7.91 18.94 -12.91
CA LEU A 443 -7.75 17.55 -13.33
C LEU A 443 -7.76 17.49 -14.85
N THR A 444 -6.79 16.79 -15.43
CA THR A 444 -6.77 16.47 -16.86
C THR A 444 -6.94 14.97 -17.03
N LEU A 445 -7.99 14.56 -17.73
CA LEU A 445 -8.34 13.18 -18.01
C LEU A 445 -8.12 12.89 -19.49
N GLU A 446 -7.74 11.65 -19.78
CA GLU A 446 -7.58 11.14 -21.13
C GLU A 446 -8.79 10.28 -21.54
N PRO A 447 -9.80 10.81 -22.28
CA PRO A 447 -11.06 10.13 -22.54
C PRO A 447 -10.91 8.77 -23.20
N ASP A 448 -9.95 8.60 -24.11
CA ASP A 448 -9.76 7.31 -24.78
C ASP A 448 -9.30 6.21 -23.81
N ARG A 449 -8.74 6.58 -22.66
CA ARG A 449 -8.39 5.65 -21.58
C ARG A 449 -9.56 5.30 -20.67
N PHE A 450 -10.68 6.03 -20.76
CA PHE A 450 -11.94 5.69 -20.09
C PHE A 450 -12.90 5.02 -21.08
N PHE A 451 -13.25 5.74 -22.15
CA PHE A 451 -14.24 5.38 -23.15
C PHE A 451 -13.74 5.73 -24.57
N PRO A 452 -13.07 4.80 -25.27
CA PRO A 452 -12.50 5.04 -26.59
C PRO A 452 -13.49 5.68 -27.58
N GLY A 453 -13.08 6.79 -28.20
CA GLY A 453 -13.89 7.49 -29.20
C GLY A 453 -15.13 8.21 -28.65
N ARG A 454 -15.23 8.39 -27.33
CA ARG A 454 -16.35 9.09 -26.67
C ARG A 454 -15.85 10.18 -25.72
N GLY A 455 -16.61 11.27 -25.63
CA GLY A 455 -16.41 12.30 -24.61
C GLY A 455 -16.73 11.80 -23.20
N LEU A 456 -16.41 12.62 -22.21
CA LEU A 456 -16.67 12.33 -20.80
C LEU A 456 -17.78 13.23 -20.26
N LYS A 457 -18.74 12.63 -19.56
CA LYS A 457 -19.57 13.32 -18.59
C LYS A 457 -18.95 13.14 -17.20
N LEU A 458 -18.58 14.25 -16.57
CA LEU A 458 -17.91 14.25 -15.29
C LEU A 458 -18.84 14.80 -14.22
N THR A 459 -19.20 13.97 -13.25
CA THR A 459 -20.07 14.34 -12.12
C THR A 459 -19.30 14.26 -10.81
N LEU A 460 -19.22 15.37 -10.08
CA LEU A 460 -18.58 15.44 -8.78
C LEU A 460 -19.59 15.14 -7.68
N LEU A 461 -19.23 14.21 -6.80
CA LEU A 461 -19.96 13.84 -5.59
C LEU A 461 -19.11 14.19 -4.37
N ARG A 462 -19.69 14.93 -3.43
CA ARG A 462 -19.03 15.29 -2.15
C ARG A 462 -19.97 15.00 -0.98
N PRO A 463 -19.45 14.63 0.20
CA PRO A 463 -20.24 14.57 1.43
C PRO A 463 -21.02 15.87 1.65
N SER A 464 -22.28 15.78 2.08
CA SER A 464 -23.17 16.93 2.34
C SER A 464 -23.47 17.88 1.15
N HIS A 465 -23.20 17.46 -0.09
CA HIS A 465 -23.49 18.27 -1.29
C HIS A 465 -24.32 17.47 -2.31
N GLU A 466 -25.14 18.19 -3.08
CA GLU A 466 -25.81 17.60 -4.24
C GLU A 466 -24.83 17.30 -5.38
N PRO A 467 -25.09 16.29 -6.23
CA PRO A 467 -24.26 15.98 -7.39
C PRO A 467 -24.07 17.19 -8.31
N GLN A 468 -22.84 17.44 -8.74
CA GLN A 468 -22.49 18.55 -9.63
C GLN A 468 -21.91 18.04 -10.95
N VAL A 469 -22.61 18.25 -12.06
CA VAL A 469 -22.05 17.98 -13.40
C VAL A 469 -21.05 19.08 -13.75
N LEU A 470 -19.80 18.70 -14.01
CA LEU A 470 -18.70 19.60 -14.33
C LEU A 470 -18.49 19.75 -15.84
N SER A 471 -18.72 18.68 -16.58
CA SER A 471 -18.62 18.64 -18.04
C SER A 471 -19.49 17.52 -18.63
N ASP A 472 -19.87 17.65 -19.90
CA ASP A 472 -20.54 16.61 -20.69
C ASP A 472 -20.14 16.77 -22.17
N GLY A 473 -19.08 16.07 -22.58
CA GLY A 473 -18.53 16.15 -23.93
C GLY A 473 -17.01 15.97 -24.00
N TRP A 474 -16.38 16.52 -25.04
CA TRP A 474 -14.94 16.37 -25.31
C TRP A 474 -14.08 17.38 -24.53
N GLN A 475 -14.25 17.42 -23.21
CA GLN A 475 -13.48 18.28 -22.31
C GLN A 475 -12.55 17.44 -21.42
N ALA A 476 -11.25 17.49 -21.72
CA ALA A 476 -10.21 16.75 -20.99
C ALA A 476 -9.89 17.37 -19.62
N ARG A 477 -9.97 18.71 -19.51
CA ARG A 477 -9.55 19.45 -18.31
C ARG A 477 -10.74 20.07 -17.59
N VAL A 478 -10.86 19.79 -16.30
CA VAL A 478 -11.90 20.34 -15.42
C VAL A 478 -11.29 20.88 -14.13
N GLU A 479 -11.93 21.91 -13.58
CA GLU A 479 -11.63 22.38 -12.24
C GLU A 479 -12.63 21.76 -11.26
N VAL A 480 -12.13 21.13 -10.20
CA VAL A 480 -12.95 20.66 -9.09
C VAL A 480 -12.74 21.56 -7.88
N PRO A 481 -13.79 21.90 -7.11
CA PRO A 481 -13.62 22.47 -5.77
C PRO A 481 -12.77 21.56 -4.88
N SER A 482 -12.26 22.10 -3.76
CA SER A 482 -11.60 21.29 -2.72
C SER A 482 -12.45 20.06 -2.36
N PRO A 483 -11.86 18.86 -2.33
CA PRO A 483 -12.61 17.63 -2.05
C PRO A 483 -13.03 17.49 -0.58
N GLU A 484 -12.48 18.30 0.34
CA GLU A 484 -12.62 18.24 1.82
C GLU A 484 -13.69 17.29 2.42
N PRO A 485 -13.29 16.20 3.13
CA PRO A 485 -11.95 15.60 3.13
C PRO A 485 -11.69 14.75 1.88
N TRP A 486 -12.74 14.35 1.16
CA TRP A 486 -12.67 13.52 -0.03
C TRP A 486 -13.90 13.67 -0.93
N ALA A 487 -13.71 13.38 -2.21
CA ALA A 487 -14.76 13.41 -3.23
C ALA A 487 -14.70 12.17 -4.12
N MET A 488 -15.79 11.88 -4.82
CA MET A 488 -15.78 10.96 -5.96
C MET A 488 -16.11 11.74 -7.23
N LEU A 489 -15.20 11.70 -8.21
CA LEU A 489 -15.46 12.17 -9.56
C LEU A 489 -15.88 10.96 -10.40
N ILE A 490 -17.13 10.98 -10.86
CA ILE A 490 -17.70 9.92 -11.69
C ILE A 490 -17.52 10.30 -13.16
N ALA A 491 -16.82 9.45 -13.91
CA ALA A 491 -16.67 9.58 -15.35
C ALA A 491 -17.59 8.59 -16.07
N GLU A 492 -18.50 9.11 -16.88
CA GLU A 492 -19.43 8.36 -17.72
C GLU A 492 -19.21 8.71 -19.20
N PRO A 493 -19.65 7.88 -20.16
CA PRO A 493 -19.73 8.31 -21.55
C PRO A 493 -20.62 9.56 -21.67
N ALA A 494 -20.15 10.56 -22.42
CA ALA A 494 -20.90 11.80 -22.64
C ALA A 494 -22.31 11.53 -23.21
N SER A 495 -23.31 12.26 -22.70
CA SER A 495 -24.70 12.18 -23.17
C SER A 495 -24.92 12.94 -24.47
N THR A 496 -24.08 13.94 -24.74
CA THR A 496 -24.08 14.73 -25.97
C THR A 496 -22.74 14.63 -26.66
N ASN A 497 -22.75 14.34 -27.96
CA ASN A 497 -21.55 14.42 -28.81
C ASN A 497 -21.23 15.87 -29.21
N THR A 498 -21.64 16.85 -28.39
CA THR A 498 -21.38 18.27 -28.57
C THR A 498 -19.87 18.48 -28.59
N ALA A 499 -19.37 18.64 -29.82
CA ALA A 499 -17.96 18.71 -30.12
C ALA A 499 -17.35 19.98 -29.56
N THR A 500 -16.52 19.85 -28.53
CA THR A 500 -15.32 20.66 -28.46
C THR A 500 -14.26 19.97 -29.30
N VAL A 501 -13.74 20.67 -30.32
CA VAL A 501 -12.59 20.19 -31.09
C VAL A 501 -11.43 19.98 -30.10
N TRP A 502 -10.74 18.85 -30.21
CA TRP A 502 -9.64 18.48 -29.32
C TRP A 502 -8.48 19.45 -29.50
N ALA A 503 -8.03 20.05 -28.40
CA ALA A 503 -6.89 20.96 -28.42
C ALA A 503 -5.66 20.23 -28.97
N PRO A 504 -4.82 20.87 -29.80
CA PRO A 504 -3.64 20.22 -30.35
C PRO A 504 -2.71 19.72 -29.24
N GLU A 505 -2.10 18.58 -29.47
CA GLU A 505 -1.13 17.96 -28.58
C GLU A 505 0.24 17.96 -29.24
N ALA A 506 1.30 18.22 -28.47
CA ALA A 506 2.67 18.00 -28.92
C ALA A 506 3.03 16.53 -28.69
N GLU A 507 3.60 15.84 -29.67
CA GLU A 507 4.07 14.45 -29.56
C GLU A 507 5.43 14.37 -28.81
N THR A 508 5.58 15.15 -27.74
CA THR A 508 6.72 15.13 -26.81
C THR A 508 6.24 15.45 -25.39
N GLU A 509 6.79 14.76 -24.38
CA GLU A 509 6.60 15.09 -22.95
C GLU A 509 7.56 16.15 -22.44
N ASP A 510 8.69 16.23 -23.12
CA ASP A 510 9.80 17.04 -22.73
C ASP A 510 9.81 18.28 -23.61
N PHE A 511 9.94 19.42 -22.96
CA PHE A 511 10.03 20.71 -23.62
C PHE A 511 11.45 21.32 -23.46
N GLY A 512 12.35 20.59 -22.80
CA GLY A 512 13.78 20.89 -22.79
C GLY A 512 14.48 20.39 -24.06
N PHE A 513 15.50 21.09 -24.54
CA PHE A 513 16.30 20.64 -25.67
C PHE A 513 17.75 21.10 -25.54
N PHE A 514 18.71 20.39 -26.14
CA PHE A 514 20.13 20.80 -26.06
C PHE A 514 20.51 21.73 -27.20
N GLU A 515 20.52 21.29 -28.45
CA GLU A 515 20.80 22.19 -29.60
C GLU A 515 19.54 22.53 -30.40
N GLN A 516 18.81 21.50 -30.80
CA GLN A 516 17.56 21.64 -31.52
C GLN A 516 16.64 20.45 -31.23
N ARG A 517 15.33 20.66 -31.35
CA ARG A 517 14.33 19.60 -31.28
C ARG A 517 13.27 19.81 -32.35
N THR A 518 12.73 18.70 -32.86
CA THR A 518 11.56 18.73 -33.73
C THR A 518 10.33 18.27 -32.96
N VAL A 519 9.23 19.01 -33.09
CA VAL A 519 7.98 18.77 -32.35
C VAL A 519 6.86 18.54 -33.35
N ALA A 520 6.31 17.34 -33.36
CA ALA A 520 5.08 17.06 -34.09
C ALA A 520 3.88 17.50 -33.25
N LEU A 521 2.87 18.08 -33.90
CA LEU A 521 1.56 18.33 -33.32
C LEU A 521 0.54 17.34 -33.90
N ARG A 522 -0.45 16.98 -33.09
CA ARG A 522 -1.62 16.20 -33.54
C ARG A 522 -2.90 16.73 -32.91
N SER A 523 -4.04 16.38 -33.49
CA SER A 523 -5.36 16.58 -32.89
C SER A 523 -6.10 15.26 -33.01
N ARG A 524 -6.80 14.88 -31.95
CA ARG A 524 -7.58 13.65 -31.91
C ARG A 524 -8.94 13.80 -32.60
N THR A 525 -9.35 15.04 -32.87
CA THR A 525 -10.52 15.29 -33.72
C THR A 525 -10.17 14.96 -35.16
N THR A 526 -10.71 13.85 -35.64
CA THR A 526 -10.52 13.41 -37.03
C THR A 526 -10.93 14.52 -38.00
N GLY A 527 -10.03 14.87 -38.93
CA GLY A 527 -10.25 15.93 -39.91
C GLY A 527 -10.08 17.36 -39.39
N ALA A 528 -9.73 17.56 -38.12
CA ALA A 528 -9.46 18.91 -37.61
C ALA A 528 -8.19 19.51 -38.22
N VAL A 529 -8.24 20.81 -38.45
CA VAL A 529 -7.11 21.61 -38.95
C VAL A 529 -6.44 22.31 -37.78
N ILE A 530 -5.17 22.05 -37.57
CA ILE A 530 -4.36 22.68 -36.51
C ILE A 530 -3.71 23.95 -37.08
N HIS A 531 -3.85 25.06 -36.36
CA HIS A 531 -3.14 26.31 -36.58
C HIS A 531 -2.24 26.61 -35.38
N PHE A 532 -1.12 27.28 -35.60
CA PHE A 532 -0.14 27.54 -34.54
C PHE A 532 0.56 28.89 -34.68
N THR A 533 1.22 29.32 -33.61
CA THR A 533 2.04 30.54 -33.51
C THR A 533 3.26 30.24 -32.65
N THR A 534 4.41 30.85 -32.95
CA THR A 534 5.69 30.62 -32.23
C THR A 534 6.14 31.82 -31.40
N GLU A 535 5.49 32.96 -31.61
CA GLU A 535 5.68 34.22 -30.90
C GLU A 535 4.73 34.38 -29.70
N GLY A 536 3.91 33.35 -29.40
CA GLY A 536 3.03 33.31 -28.24
C GLY A 536 1.66 33.99 -28.39
N SER A 537 1.29 34.47 -29.59
CA SER A 537 -0.05 35.00 -29.88
C SER A 537 -1.11 33.89 -29.94
N GLU A 538 -2.41 34.17 -29.74
CA GLU A 538 -3.44 33.11 -29.85
C GLU A 538 -3.67 32.70 -31.32
N PRO A 539 -3.62 31.39 -31.67
CA PRO A 539 -3.85 30.97 -33.04
C PRO A 539 -5.30 31.14 -33.48
N THR A 540 -5.50 31.73 -34.67
CA THR A 540 -6.79 31.84 -35.36
C THR A 540 -6.80 31.01 -36.64
N VAL A 541 -7.94 30.94 -37.33
CA VAL A 541 -8.01 30.31 -38.67
C VAL A 541 -7.13 31.00 -39.72
N GLN A 542 -6.63 32.21 -39.45
CA GLN A 542 -5.69 32.93 -40.30
C GLN A 542 -4.21 32.65 -39.95
N SER A 543 -3.93 32.08 -38.77
CA SER A 543 -2.56 31.70 -38.38
C SER A 543 -2.01 30.57 -39.28
N PRO A 544 -0.69 30.36 -39.32
CA PRO A 544 -0.09 29.25 -40.07
C PRO A 544 -0.71 27.89 -39.75
N ARG A 545 -1.06 27.12 -40.79
CA ARG A 545 -1.55 25.74 -40.65
C ARG A 545 -0.38 24.80 -40.35
N TYR A 546 -0.52 23.94 -39.35
CA TYR A 546 0.42 22.86 -39.08
C TYR A 546 0.33 21.80 -40.18
N GLN A 547 1.46 21.52 -40.83
CA GLN A 547 1.59 20.55 -41.94
C GLN A 547 2.76 19.59 -41.77
N ARG A 548 3.78 20.01 -41.01
CA ARG A 548 4.99 19.24 -40.73
C ARG A 548 5.47 19.59 -39.32
N PRO A 549 6.23 18.69 -38.68
CA PRO A 549 6.81 18.95 -37.37
C PRO A 549 7.59 20.29 -37.32
N ILE A 550 7.50 20.98 -36.20
CA ILE A 550 8.07 22.32 -35.97
C ILE A 550 9.46 22.17 -35.37
N GLU A 551 10.42 22.89 -35.91
CA GLU A 551 11.79 22.92 -35.40
C GLU A 551 11.95 23.98 -34.31
N ILE A 552 12.56 23.60 -33.20
CA ILE A 552 12.81 24.41 -32.02
C ILE A 552 14.33 24.53 -31.88
N THR A 553 14.86 25.75 -32.03
CA THR A 553 16.31 26.03 -31.97
C THR A 553 16.68 27.04 -30.87
N SER A 554 15.69 27.66 -30.26
CA SER A 554 15.82 28.64 -29.17
C SER A 554 14.60 28.56 -28.25
N ASP A 555 14.71 29.14 -27.07
CA ASP A 555 13.59 29.27 -26.13
C ASP A 555 12.39 29.92 -26.84
N MET A 556 11.21 29.30 -26.74
CA MET A 556 10.01 29.83 -27.37
C MET A 556 8.73 29.29 -26.76
N THR A 557 7.63 30.02 -26.99
CA THR A 557 6.27 29.57 -26.65
C THR A 557 5.51 29.24 -27.93
N LEU A 558 5.28 27.95 -28.16
CA LEU A 558 4.44 27.45 -29.24
C LEU A 558 2.99 27.39 -28.74
N LYS A 559 2.09 28.14 -29.36
CA LYS A 559 0.64 27.97 -29.14
C LYS A 559 -0.01 27.29 -30.33
N ALA A 560 -0.97 26.43 -30.08
CA ALA A 560 -1.68 25.70 -31.13
C ALA A 560 -3.19 25.61 -30.86
N ARG A 561 -4.00 25.67 -31.91
CA ARG A 561 -5.46 25.54 -31.84
C ARG A 561 -5.99 24.72 -33.01
N ALA A 562 -6.92 23.81 -32.75
CA ALA A 562 -7.55 22.97 -33.76
C ALA A 562 -8.95 23.51 -34.12
N PHE A 563 -9.32 23.39 -35.39
CA PHE A 563 -10.60 23.85 -35.93
C PHE A 563 -11.27 22.73 -36.74
N SER A 564 -12.56 22.52 -36.51
CA SER A 564 -13.37 21.54 -37.25
C SER A 564 -14.85 21.91 -37.18
N GLY A 565 -15.58 21.79 -38.28
CA GLY A 565 -17.03 22.04 -38.32
C GLY A 565 -17.47 23.44 -37.85
N GLY A 566 -16.63 24.47 -38.06
CA GLY A 566 -16.88 25.84 -37.59
C GLY A 566 -16.64 26.06 -36.09
N GLN A 567 -16.22 25.02 -35.36
CA GLN A 567 -15.83 25.09 -33.96
C GLN A 567 -14.31 25.17 -33.82
N ALA A 568 -13.86 25.72 -32.69
CA ALA A 568 -12.44 25.82 -32.35
C ALA A 568 -12.17 25.15 -31.00
N SER A 569 -11.01 24.51 -30.86
CA SER A 569 -10.57 23.94 -29.59
C SER A 569 -10.16 25.03 -28.58
N PRO A 570 -9.93 24.68 -27.30
CA PRO A 570 -9.04 25.47 -26.45
C PRO A 570 -7.64 25.64 -27.08
N VAL A 571 -6.90 26.67 -26.65
CA VAL A 571 -5.53 26.91 -27.09
C VAL A 571 -4.57 26.06 -26.24
N SER A 572 -3.75 25.26 -26.91
CA SER A 572 -2.62 24.55 -26.29
C SER A 572 -1.41 25.48 -26.23
N VAL A 573 -0.65 25.41 -25.13
CA VAL A 573 0.54 26.22 -24.91
C VAL A 573 1.69 25.30 -24.54
N PHE A 574 2.80 25.37 -25.29
CA PHE A 574 4.01 24.59 -25.07
C PHE A 574 5.19 25.56 -24.92
N VAL A 575 5.91 25.47 -23.81
CA VAL A 575 7.04 26.36 -23.50
C VAL A 575 8.33 25.55 -23.60
N PHE A 576 9.13 25.83 -24.62
CA PHE A 576 10.41 25.17 -24.86
C PHE A 576 11.57 25.97 -24.30
N ALA A 577 12.52 25.28 -23.65
CA ALA A 577 13.69 25.90 -23.02
C ALA A 577 14.97 25.11 -23.32
N LYS A 578 16.01 25.80 -23.82
CA LYS A 578 17.32 25.23 -24.08
C LYS A 578 17.98 24.85 -22.76
N GLN A 579 18.52 23.64 -22.68
CA GLN A 579 19.20 23.10 -21.51
C GLN A 579 20.71 23.10 -21.71
N PRO A 580 21.51 23.35 -20.66
CA PRO A 580 22.95 23.20 -20.74
C PRO A 580 23.30 21.71 -20.92
N ALA A 581 24.24 21.41 -21.83
CA ALA A 581 24.85 20.09 -21.90
C ALA A 581 25.79 19.93 -20.70
N ASN A 582 25.33 19.21 -19.67
CA ASN A 582 26.08 18.98 -18.42
C ASN A 582 26.94 17.70 -18.49
N ASN A 583 27.15 17.16 -19.70
CA ASN A 583 28.06 16.05 -19.92
C ASN A 583 29.51 16.48 -19.66
N LEU A 584 30.32 15.52 -19.22
CA LEU A 584 31.75 15.72 -19.05
C LEU A 584 32.42 15.88 -20.41
N ALA A 585 33.43 16.75 -20.45
CA ALA A 585 34.26 16.91 -21.63
C ALA A 585 34.87 15.57 -22.04
N ALA A 586 34.92 15.29 -23.35
CA ALA A 586 35.48 14.05 -23.91
C ALA A 586 36.92 13.74 -23.48
N THR A 587 37.66 14.73 -22.96
CA THR A 587 39.00 14.60 -22.40
C THR A 587 39.05 13.99 -21.00
N THR A 588 37.91 13.66 -20.39
CA THR A 588 37.86 13.06 -19.05
C THR A 588 38.29 11.60 -19.12
N SER A 589 39.41 11.29 -18.45
CA SER A 589 39.92 9.91 -18.36
C SER A 589 38.93 9.04 -17.60
N THR A 590 38.47 7.97 -18.23
CA THR A 590 37.50 7.03 -17.67
C THR A 590 37.89 5.60 -18.02
N ALA A 591 37.53 4.64 -17.18
CA ALA A 591 37.74 3.21 -17.39
C ALA A 591 36.42 2.42 -17.18
N PRO A 592 36.25 1.21 -17.75
CA PRO A 592 34.98 0.46 -17.65
C PRO A 592 34.60 0.06 -16.22
N GLY A 593 33.31 0.17 -15.88
CA GLY A 593 32.73 -0.20 -14.58
C GLY A 593 32.55 1.00 -13.63
N LEU A 594 32.17 0.75 -12.38
CA LEU A 594 32.02 1.72 -11.30
C LEU A 594 33.00 1.40 -10.17
N THR A 595 33.27 2.38 -9.30
CA THR A 595 33.75 2.08 -7.96
C THR A 595 32.56 1.76 -7.06
N TYR A 596 32.80 0.96 -6.03
CA TYR A 596 31.81 0.76 -4.97
C TYR A 596 32.46 0.85 -3.59
N GLU A 597 31.67 1.22 -2.59
CA GLU A 597 32.00 1.16 -1.17
C GLU A 597 30.93 0.38 -0.43
N LEU A 598 31.33 -0.68 0.30
CA LEU A 598 30.47 -1.44 1.19
C LEU A 598 30.83 -1.12 2.64
N ARG A 599 29.89 -0.55 3.39
CA ARG A 599 30.03 -0.21 4.81
C ARG A 599 29.23 -1.15 5.68
N ARG A 600 29.83 -1.75 6.70
CA ARG A 600 29.22 -2.79 7.56
C ARG A 600 29.15 -2.37 9.02
N GLY A 601 28.29 -3.03 9.79
CA GLY A 601 28.16 -2.78 11.23
C GLY A 601 27.53 -1.40 11.48
N MET A 602 26.51 -1.06 10.69
CA MET A 602 25.82 0.22 10.82
C MET A 602 25.19 0.35 12.21
N LYS A 603 25.41 1.49 12.86
CA LYS A 603 24.84 1.88 14.15
C LYS A 603 24.34 3.30 14.06
N PHE A 604 23.20 3.58 14.68
CA PHE A 604 22.69 4.94 14.81
C PHE A 604 23.51 5.70 15.85
N SER A 605 24.17 6.79 15.46
CA SER A 605 24.88 7.67 16.41
C SER A 605 23.99 8.77 16.98
N LYS A 606 22.86 9.06 16.32
CA LYS A 606 21.74 9.92 16.75
C LYS A 606 20.45 9.37 16.11
N GLU A 607 19.29 9.84 16.58
CA GLU A 607 18.01 9.54 15.94
C GLU A 607 18.03 10.03 14.48
N PRO A 608 17.66 9.19 13.51
CA PRO A 608 17.80 9.53 12.10
C PRO A 608 16.93 10.72 11.72
N ASP A 609 17.48 11.64 10.91
CA ASP A 609 16.69 12.69 10.28
C ASP A 609 15.68 12.02 9.34
N LEU A 610 14.39 12.13 9.70
CA LEU A 610 13.33 11.46 8.97
C LEU A 610 13.03 12.14 7.63
N ASP A 611 13.46 13.39 7.41
CA ASP A 611 13.19 14.10 6.16
C ASP A 611 14.28 13.84 5.09
N ASP A 612 15.51 13.51 5.50
CA ASP A 612 16.62 13.11 4.62
C ASP A 612 17.63 12.18 5.34
N PRO A 613 17.31 10.88 5.51
CA PRO A 613 18.11 9.94 6.26
C PRO A 613 19.43 9.63 5.59
N MET A 614 19.55 9.79 4.26
CA MET A 614 20.82 9.67 3.55
C MET A 614 21.69 10.94 3.63
N LYS A 615 21.43 11.85 4.57
CA LYS A 615 22.33 12.95 4.89
C LYS A 615 23.56 12.41 5.63
N TRP A 616 24.57 12.01 4.85
CA TRP A 616 25.86 11.57 5.36
C TRP A 616 26.59 12.65 6.18
N ALA A 617 26.27 13.93 5.93
CA ALA A 617 26.81 15.08 6.64
C ALA A 617 26.21 15.22 8.05
N GLY A 618 27.05 15.13 9.08
CA GLY A 618 26.65 15.31 10.49
C GLY A 618 26.71 14.04 11.36
N GLY A 619 27.12 12.90 10.79
CA GLY A 619 27.44 11.68 11.54
C GLY A 619 26.22 10.95 12.11
N GLN A 620 25.16 10.78 11.31
CA GLN A 620 23.94 10.05 11.67
C GLN A 620 24.15 8.53 11.82
N TYR A 621 24.99 7.95 10.94
CA TYR A 621 25.39 6.55 11.00
C TYR A 621 26.87 6.43 11.34
N ARG A 622 27.19 5.43 12.17
CA ARG A 622 28.55 4.91 12.33
C ARG A 622 28.62 3.54 11.71
N PHE A 623 29.72 3.26 11.02
CA PHE A 623 30.01 1.95 10.45
C PHE A 623 31.27 1.41 11.10
N ASP A 624 31.27 0.12 11.41
CA ASP A 624 32.42 -0.54 12.02
C ASP A 624 33.54 -0.73 10.99
N THR A 625 33.20 -0.98 9.72
CA THR A 625 34.17 -1.17 8.63
C THR A 625 33.65 -0.62 7.32
N ALA A 626 34.57 -0.24 6.43
CA ALA A 626 34.30 0.12 5.04
C ALA A 626 35.30 -0.61 4.12
N ARG A 627 34.82 -1.11 2.99
CA ARG A 627 35.65 -1.72 1.94
C ARG A 627 35.27 -1.12 0.59
N THR A 628 36.27 -0.67 -0.16
CA THR A 628 36.09 -0.20 -1.53
C THR A 628 36.46 -1.29 -2.55
N GLY A 629 35.95 -1.17 -3.77
CA GLY A 629 36.30 -2.04 -4.88
C GLY A 629 35.83 -1.50 -6.22
N ARG A 630 35.99 -2.32 -7.27
CA ARG A 630 35.49 -2.05 -8.61
C ARG A 630 34.46 -3.09 -9.00
N THR A 631 33.47 -2.69 -9.80
CA THR A 631 32.41 -3.56 -10.31
C THR A 631 32.01 -3.12 -11.70
N ASP A 632 31.63 -4.03 -12.57
CA ASP A 632 31.06 -3.73 -13.89
C ASP A 632 29.52 -3.71 -13.86
N ARG A 633 28.91 -4.01 -12.69
CA ARG A 633 27.47 -4.11 -12.49
C ARG A 633 27.02 -3.45 -11.19
N ILE A 634 25.80 -2.91 -11.21
CA ILE A 634 25.12 -2.39 -10.02
C ILE A 634 24.39 -3.58 -9.35
N VAL A 635 25.12 -4.36 -8.59
CA VAL A 635 24.60 -5.49 -7.81
C VAL A 635 25.27 -5.47 -6.44
N LEU A 636 24.50 -5.73 -5.39
CA LEU A 636 25.04 -5.81 -4.04
C LEU A 636 26.11 -6.91 -3.96
N PRO A 637 27.27 -6.66 -3.32
CA PRO A 637 28.29 -7.69 -3.16
C PRO A 637 27.73 -8.95 -2.49
N ALA A 638 28.10 -10.14 -2.99
CA ALA A 638 27.58 -11.41 -2.47
C ALA A 638 27.90 -11.65 -0.98
N ASP A 639 28.94 -10.99 -0.47
CA ASP A 639 29.35 -11.04 0.93
C ASP A 639 28.67 -9.96 1.80
N ALA A 640 27.79 -9.12 1.27
CA ALA A 640 27.06 -8.12 2.04
C ALA A 640 26.26 -8.78 3.20
N PRO A 641 26.25 -8.18 4.40
CA PRO A 641 25.47 -8.73 5.50
C PRO A 641 23.98 -8.61 5.18
N LYS A 642 23.13 -9.39 5.86
CA LYS A 642 21.69 -9.38 5.59
C LYS A 642 20.96 -8.13 6.10
N ALA A 643 21.62 -7.32 6.93
CA ALA A 643 21.04 -6.20 7.65
C ALA A 643 22.13 -5.19 8.03
N MET A 644 21.73 -3.95 8.31
CA MET A 644 22.56 -2.90 8.91
C MET A 644 23.85 -2.61 8.15
N PHE A 645 23.73 -2.27 6.86
CA PHE A 645 24.87 -1.93 5.99
C PHE A 645 24.50 -0.86 4.97
N ALA A 646 25.53 -0.29 4.33
CA ALA A 646 25.34 0.61 3.19
C ALA A 646 26.20 0.17 2.00
N ALA A 647 25.68 0.36 0.80
CA ALA A 647 26.42 0.19 -0.46
C ALA A 647 26.34 1.49 -1.26
N ILE A 648 27.49 1.98 -1.73
CA ILE A 648 27.58 3.17 -2.56
C ILE A 648 28.25 2.76 -3.87
N PHE A 649 27.61 3.03 -5.00
CA PHE A 649 28.21 2.90 -6.33
C PHE A 649 28.47 4.30 -6.88
N ASP A 650 29.67 4.54 -7.39
CA ASP A 650 30.12 5.86 -7.81
C ASP A 650 30.90 5.79 -9.13
N GLY A 651 30.65 6.76 -10.00
CA GLY A 651 31.31 6.87 -11.29
C GLY A 651 30.48 7.65 -12.29
N PHE A 652 30.32 7.09 -13.48
CA PHE A 652 29.74 7.74 -14.64
C PHE A 652 28.88 6.78 -15.44
N ILE A 653 27.93 7.36 -16.17
CA ILE A 653 27.10 6.69 -17.16
C ILE A 653 27.30 7.33 -18.54
N GLU A 654 27.51 6.52 -19.57
CA GLU A 654 27.55 6.98 -20.95
C GLU A 654 26.14 7.08 -21.52
N ILE A 655 25.77 8.25 -22.02
CA ILE A 655 24.48 8.51 -22.64
C ILE A 655 24.66 8.48 -24.17
N PRO A 656 24.09 7.49 -24.88
CA PRO A 656 24.39 7.30 -26.29
C PRO A 656 23.72 8.34 -27.22
N ARG A 657 22.61 8.94 -26.76
CA ARG A 657 21.79 9.90 -27.51
C ARG A 657 21.12 10.89 -26.57
N ASP A 658 21.03 12.15 -27.02
CA ASP A 658 20.23 13.18 -26.36
C ASP A 658 18.79 12.70 -26.15
N GLY A 659 18.24 12.92 -24.97
CA GLY A 659 16.82 12.73 -24.71
C GLY A 659 16.47 12.49 -23.26
N LEU A 660 15.19 12.23 -23.03
CA LEU A 660 14.65 11.93 -21.71
C LEU A 660 14.97 10.46 -21.35
N TYR A 661 15.69 10.26 -20.25
CA TYR A 661 15.95 8.95 -19.67
C TYR A 661 15.09 8.77 -18.43
N THR A 662 14.56 7.56 -18.25
CA THR A 662 13.89 7.12 -17.02
C THR A 662 14.80 6.12 -16.32
N PHE A 663 15.10 6.35 -15.06
CA PHE A 663 15.80 5.43 -14.18
C PHE A 663 14.79 4.78 -13.24
N PHE A 664 14.94 3.48 -13.00
CA PHE A 664 14.11 2.70 -12.10
C PHE A 664 15.02 2.10 -11.02
N VAL A 665 14.62 2.20 -9.77
CA VAL A 665 15.33 1.65 -8.62
C VAL A 665 14.34 0.79 -7.84
N ASN A 666 14.58 -0.51 -7.81
CA ASN A 666 13.86 -1.46 -6.98
C ASN A 666 14.73 -1.81 -5.76
N ALA A 667 14.36 -1.34 -4.57
CA ALA A 667 15.18 -1.46 -3.37
C ALA A 667 14.34 -1.80 -2.14
N ASP A 668 14.90 -2.57 -1.21
CA ASP A 668 14.19 -3.05 0.00
C ASP A 668 14.00 -1.95 1.06
N ASP A 669 15.08 -1.24 1.39
CA ASP A 669 15.07 -0.15 2.37
C ASP A 669 15.27 1.22 1.69
N GLU A 670 16.38 1.91 1.94
CA GLU A 670 16.60 3.25 1.40
C GLU A 670 17.52 3.20 0.19
N CYS A 671 17.17 3.97 -0.85
CA CYS A 671 18.03 4.15 -2.02
C CYS A 671 17.92 5.56 -2.62
N ARG A 672 19.04 6.12 -3.05
CA ARG A 672 19.09 7.39 -3.78
C ARG A 672 19.92 7.23 -5.04
N LEU A 673 19.38 7.61 -6.19
CA LEU A 673 20.08 7.66 -7.47
C LEU A 673 20.24 9.11 -7.91
N VAL A 674 21.49 9.51 -8.14
CA VAL A 674 21.90 10.86 -8.49
C VAL A 674 22.60 10.83 -9.85
N VAL A 675 22.22 11.75 -10.74
CA VAL A 675 22.89 11.99 -12.02
C VAL A 675 23.28 13.46 -12.09
N ASP A 676 24.49 13.80 -12.52
CA ASP A 676 25.06 15.16 -12.53
C ASP A 676 24.61 16.03 -11.34
N ASP A 677 24.87 15.52 -10.13
CA ASP A 677 24.63 16.23 -8.88
C ASP A 677 23.14 16.63 -8.64
N GLN A 678 22.17 16.02 -9.33
CA GLN A 678 20.76 16.07 -8.91
C GLN A 678 20.20 14.68 -8.69
N THR A 679 19.41 14.56 -7.62
CA THR A 679 18.64 13.36 -7.30
C THR A 679 17.60 13.12 -8.39
N VAL A 680 17.69 11.96 -9.03
CA VAL A 680 16.74 11.51 -10.05
C VAL A 680 15.71 10.58 -9.43
N VAL A 681 16.15 9.62 -8.60
CA VAL A 681 15.27 8.74 -7.83
C VAL A 681 15.60 8.90 -6.35
N ASN A 682 14.58 9.12 -5.52
CA ASN A 682 14.75 9.29 -4.08
C ASN A 682 13.81 8.38 -3.27
N LEU A 683 14.32 7.21 -2.88
CA LEU A 683 13.73 6.33 -1.89
C LEU A 683 14.40 6.62 -0.53
N THR A 684 14.34 7.87 -0.07
CA THR A 684 14.88 8.29 1.24
C THR A 684 13.83 9.09 2.02
N GLY A 685 13.94 9.09 3.35
CA GLY A 685 13.16 9.96 4.25
C GLY A 685 11.70 9.62 4.36
N ARG A 686 11.32 8.46 3.84
CA ARG A 686 9.95 8.06 3.74
C ARG A 686 9.86 6.54 3.86
N LYS A 687 9.18 6.12 4.93
CA LYS A 687 7.89 5.44 4.78
C LYS A 687 7.89 4.15 3.97
N VAL A 688 8.99 3.42 3.82
CA VAL A 688 8.95 1.98 3.56
C VAL A 688 8.83 1.29 4.92
N PRO A 689 7.64 0.79 5.30
CA PRO A 689 7.55 -0.13 6.41
C PRO A 689 8.62 -1.22 6.25
N PRO A 690 9.38 -1.55 7.31
CA PRO A 690 10.47 -2.54 7.24
C PRO A 690 9.99 -3.95 6.83
N ASP A 691 8.70 -4.14 6.59
CA ASP A 691 8.04 -5.38 6.19
C ASP A 691 7.52 -5.40 4.74
N LEU A 692 7.75 -4.37 3.91
CA LEU A 692 7.21 -4.31 2.53
C LEU A 692 8.04 -5.03 1.45
N GLY A 693 9.30 -5.37 1.74
CA GLY A 693 10.20 -5.94 0.73
C GLY A 693 10.65 -4.91 -0.31
N MET A 694 11.22 -5.39 -1.42
CA MET A 694 11.71 -4.54 -2.52
C MET A 694 10.59 -3.68 -3.14
N THR A 695 10.85 -2.38 -3.23
CA THR A 695 9.99 -1.34 -3.78
C THR A 695 10.64 -0.67 -4.98
N GLU A 696 9.95 -0.63 -6.12
CA GLU A 696 10.39 0.09 -7.32
C GLU A 696 9.87 1.53 -7.34
N LEU A 697 10.80 2.50 -7.40
CA LEU A 697 10.54 3.90 -7.75
C LEU A 697 11.23 4.25 -9.08
N GLN A 698 10.75 5.30 -9.74
CA GLN A 698 11.38 5.80 -10.95
C GLN A 698 11.55 7.32 -10.97
N GLY A 699 12.47 7.77 -11.80
CA GLY A 699 12.82 9.18 -11.94
C GLY A 699 13.27 9.48 -13.34
N ARG A 700 13.02 10.71 -13.81
CA ARG A 700 13.29 11.10 -15.18
C ARG A 700 14.25 12.26 -15.25
N ARG A 701 15.12 12.24 -16.25
CA ARG A 701 16.04 13.32 -16.52
C ARG A 701 16.35 13.44 -17.99
N LEU A 702 16.31 14.67 -18.49
CA LEU A 702 16.82 15.00 -19.82
C LEU A 702 18.36 15.00 -19.77
N LEU A 703 18.99 14.18 -20.61
CA LEU A 703 20.43 14.01 -20.66
C LEU A 703 20.93 14.19 -22.09
N SER A 704 22.04 14.89 -22.24
CA SER A 704 22.75 15.06 -23.51
C SER A 704 23.55 13.80 -23.81
N LYS A 705 23.89 13.56 -25.07
CA LYS A 705 24.83 12.51 -25.43
C LYS A 705 26.18 12.77 -24.76
N GLY A 706 26.80 11.74 -24.20
CA GLY A 706 28.13 11.79 -23.61
C GLY A 706 28.17 11.24 -22.18
N THR A 707 29.27 11.47 -21.48
CA THR A 707 29.49 10.93 -20.14
C THR A 707 28.86 11.82 -19.07
N HIS A 708 28.04 11.25 -18.20
CA HIS A 708 27.35 11.93 -17.10
C HIS A 708 27.77 11.32 -15.76
N LYS A 709 27.78 12.10 -14.67
CA LYS A 709 28.06 11.55 -13.33
C LYS A 709 26.93 10.63 -12.91
N LEU A 710 27.25 9.51 -12.27
CA LEU A 710 26.28 8.58 -11.70
C LEU A 710 26.71 8.21 -10.27
N ARG A 711 25.78 8.34 -9.34
CA ARG A 711 25.97 7.87 -7.97
C ARG A 711 24.70 7.21 -7.45
N ILE A 712 24.85 6.05 -6.82
CA ILE A 712 23.77 5.28 -6.22
C ILE A 712 24.15 4.98 -4.78
N GLU A 713 23.31 5.39 -3.85
CA GLU A 713 23.49 5.19 -2.42
C GLU A 713 22.37 4.29 -1.93
N PHE A 714 22.71 3.20 -1.25
CA PHE A 714 21.77 2.22 -0.72
C PHE A 714 22.08 1.96 0.75
N VAL A 715 21.04 1.89 1.58
CA VAL A 715 21.14 1.55 3.00
C VAL A 715 20.15 0.43 3.30
N GLN A 716 20.67 -0.65 3.86
CA GLN A 716 19.88 -1.73 4.44
C GLN A 716 19.84 -1.61 5.96
N MET A 717 18.65 -1.73 6.53
CA MET A 717 18.35 -1.80 7.94
C MET A 717 18.07 -3.25 8.37
N TYR A 718 16.90 -3.82 8.08
CA TYR A 718 16.45 -5.10 8.65
C TYR A 718 15.89 -6.07 7.59
N HIS A 719 15.74 -7.35 7.92
CA HIS A 719 15.01 -8.38 7.14
C HIS A 719 15.58 -8.78 5.76
N SER A 720 14.73 -8.97 4.73
CA SER A 720 15.16 -9.28 3.36
C SER A 720 15.98 -8.13 2.80
N PHE A 721 16.76 -8.30 1.73
CA PHE A 721 17.46 -7.16 1.13
C PHE A 721 17.60 -7.36 -0.38
N GLY A 722 17.60 -6.27 -1.12
CA GLY A 722 17.82 -6.28 -2.56
C GLY A 722 17.91 -4.87 -3.14
N LEU A 723 18.64 -4.77 -4.26
CA LEU A 723 18.78 -3.56 -5.05
C LEU A 723 18.87 -3.96 -6.53
N GLU A 724 17.97 -3.43 -7.34
CA GLU A 724 18.01 -3.51 -8.81
C GLU A 724 17.88 -2.11 -9.38
N VAL A 725 18.75 -1.79 -10.36
CA VAL A 725 18.73 -0.50 -11.05
C VAL A 725 18.60 -0.73 -12.55
N GLN A 726 17.60 -0.10 -13.14
CA GLN A 726 17.27 -0.21 -14.56
C GLN A 726 17.13 1.17 -15.18
N TRP A 727 17.17 1.24 -16.50
CA TRP A 727 16.98 2.47 -17.25
C TRP A 727 16.19 2.23 -18.54
N GLN A 728 15.61 3.30 -19.06
CA GLN A 728 14.93 3.38 -20.34
C GLN A 728 15.26 4.73 -20.97
N GLY A 729 15.37 4.78 -22.30
CA GLY A 729 15.69 6.01 -23.02
C GLY A 729 15.46 5.90 -24.53
N PRO A 730 15.87 6.89 -25.32
CA PRO A 730 15.67 6.90 -26.78
C PRO A 730 16.25 5.67 -27.48
N GLY A 731 15.38 4.74 -27.89
CA GLY A 731 15.75 3.48 -28.53
C GLY A 731 16.27 2.40 -27.56
N ILE A 732 16.11 2.59 -26.25
CA ILE A 732 16.55 1.69 -25.19
C ILE A 732 15.31 1.22 -24.42
N PRO A 733 14.92 -0.07 -24.48
CA PRO A 733 13.83 -0.59 -23.64
C PRO A 733 14.23 -0.60 -22.17
N LYS A 734 13.25 -0.68 -21.26
CA LYS A 734 13.50 -0.84 -19.81
C LYS A 734 14.35 -2.10 -19.58
N GLN A 735 15.56 -1.93 -19.08
CA GLN A 735 16.51 -3.01 -18.83
C GLN A 735 17.53 -2.60 -17.75
N PRO A 736 18.26 -3.54 -17.13
CA PRO A 736 19.43 -3.19 -16.32
C PRO A 736 20.44 -2.37 -17.11
N ILE A 737 21.12 -1.42 -16.47
CA ILE A 737 22.16 -0.63 -17.15
C ILE A 737 23.30 -1.56 -17.58
N PRO A 738 23.58 -1.71 -18.89
CA PRO A 738 24.62 -2.64 -19.33
C PRO A 738 26.03 -2.15 -18.90
N PRO A 739 26.96 -3.06 -18.60
CA PRO A 739 28.32 -2.71 -18.16
C PRO A 739 29.06 -1.73 -19.07
N ASP A 740 28.85 -1.82 -20.38
CA ASP A 740 29.50 -0.96 -21.39
C ASP A 740 29.13 0.52 -21.27
N TYR A 741 28.04 0.83 -20.55
CA TYR A 741 27.61 2.20 -20.27
C TYR A 741 28.14 2.74 -18.95
N LEU A 742 28.79 1.92 -18.12
CA LEU A 742 29.28 2.32 -16.81
C LEU A 742 30.78 2.58 -16.85
N LYS A 743 31.20 3.70 -16.25
CA LYS A 743 32.61 4.11 -16.22
C LYS A 743 33.02 4.69 -14.87
N TYR A 744 34.29 4.59 -14.50
CA TYR A 744 34.84 5.17 -13.27
C TYR A 744 36.10 6.00 -13.57
N ASP A 745 36.48 6.89 -12.64
CA ASP A 745 37.74 7.65 -12.75
C ASP A 745 38.91 6.78 -12.26
N PRO A 746 39.88 6.41 -13.11
CA PRO A 746 41.01 5.57 -12.72
C PRO A 746 41.96 6.25 -11.72
N ARG A 747 41.89 7.57 -11.55
CA ARG A 747 42.77 8.34 -10.66
C ARG A 747 42.33 8.33 -9.19
N HIS A 748 41.14 7.84 -8.87
CA HIS A 748 40.58 7.81 -7.51
C HIS A 748 40.72 6.46 -6.78
N GLY A 749 41.66 5.59 -7.19
CA GLY A 749 41.76 4.21 -6.68
C GLY A 749 43.15 3.70 -6.27
N GLU A 750 44.13 4.57 -6.04
CA GLU A 750 45.40 4.20 -5.40
C GLU A 750 45.42 4.78 -3.97
N GLY A 751 44.90 4.03 -3.01
CA GLY A 751 44.87 4.39 -1.59
C GLY A 751 44.68 3.17 -0.71
#